data_AF-A0A2P4XVN9-F1
#
_entry.id   AF-A0A2P4XVN9-F1
#
_cell.length_a   1.000
_cell.length_b   1.000
_cell.length_c   1.000
_cell.angle_alpha   90.00
_cell.angle_beta   90.00
_cell.angle_gamma   90.00
#
_symmetry.space_group_name_H-M   'P 1'
#
loop_
_entity.id
_entity.type
_entity.pdbx_description
1 polymer ?
#
loop_
_entity_poly.entity_id
_entity_poly.type
_entity_poly.pdbx_seq_one_letter_code
_entity_poly.pdbx_strand_id
1 'polypeptide(L)'
;MIFTASDGKTFEDRAAWRLYEFELTYTFRNQKNETLMKLPGQIEGQPFDISDLEGCTVMLLDHINQVQIDNLSNCRVFVGPSSEAVFVRNCTNCVFTIACKQLRTRDCSSCSIYLYSLTDPIIETSQQITFAPFNGAYCGIERNFTDAHLEPANNHWSQVYDFNDPDKSGVNWRILKQEEEAAPWVVDIESQVPGAATSLGACVNPVARDSGFIKYTDSSSSTSGGMQSFTFNTSQKEATEAVQANTANAPVAPSIPAPPQPSQSQSLPVAPTTTSTPAPPAPVDVPKMSPPAPVKTSSPPKQATIAVPEHVAPPPAMPPVLPPVEDTDMATKGNNENPVRTARLRKWYARAWWVGIHVYGYVVLGVKGALSPQALPTAQFVVYLVVAATTIACYVVLQCSSPGQLDKRPMLAPVQTATPTDGGSPAQFATEDGDDTELLGDGEENEHQRNSADLHFCSECHVFQPLRTKHWDCGRCTRQYDHQYVQSDIALILEGAAMMDVTSIAFSEGEDVNDWFKINALYIVLWFMLMCVLLIVVPLFFYQAYLVSTNQTSWEHARRSSITYLQNLPDKRSPFNRGIFQNCPGNWTQYVMVFTSAAFNAVLVLVSVAAAAGTVLLLAWIRAPIVAAKRLAEELDPPQEATYQDPSTNKLLPFGSLGDEKAEVSLTVVIPAYNEEDRILVTIKDTVAFLDEKKKKDVSFSYEIIVVDDCSVDKTVDVVMKEVQKHSVDRIRLLRLQKNHGKGGAIRKGVMRARGERVLFADADNATEIRDYDKLANVMDEASKTTNSGVVICGSRAHLEEQAIAKRHPLRNLLMHGFHLIVSTLCIKNVRDTQCGFKLFDRTASRVLFAPMHIERWAFDVELLYLAATSNMTIKEVAVQWTEVPGSKLSVISATITMLREIILIRLCYTVGIWKINDGGFRLAKRS
;
A
#
# COMPACT_ATOMS: atom_id res chain seq x y z
N MET A 1 -10.62 -41.10 30.18
CA MET A 1 -10.37 -42.33 29.39
C MET A 1 -8.87 -42.37 29.18
N ILE A 2 -8.19 -43.47 29.49
CA ILE A 2 -6.73 -43.53 29.35
C ILE A 2 -6.40 -43.89 27.90
N PHE A 3 -5.48 -43.13 27.31
CA PHE A 3 -4.93 -43.36 25.98
C PHE A 3 -3.50 -43.90 26.12
N THR A 4 -3.10 -44.82 25.24
CA THR A 4 -1.77 -45.42 25.24
C THR A 4 -1.11 -45.18 23.89
N ALA A 5 0.11 -44.65 23.89
CA ALA A 5 0.92 -44.43 22.68
C ALA A 5 1.58 -45.74 22.22
N SER A 6 2.12 -45.73 20.99
CA SER A 6 2.75 -46.89 20.35
C SER A 6 4.00 -47.41 21.09
N ASP A 7 4.63 -46.59 21.94
CA ASP A 7 5.72 -46.99 22.86
C ASP A 7 5.24 -47.61 24.19
N GLY A 8 3.92 -47.68 24.40
CA GLY A 8 3.28 -48.17 25.63
C GLY A 8 3.02 -47.11 26.70
N LYS A 9 3.39 -45.84 26.47
CA LYS A 9 3.21 -44.75 27.44
C LYS A 9 1.75 -44.32 27.55
N THR A 10 1.26 -44.13 28.78
CA THR A 10 -0.15 -43.80 29.05
C THR A 10 -0.37 -42.31 29.34
N PHE A 11 -1.55 -41.83 28.94
CA PHE A 11 -1.97 -40.43 29.03
C PHE A 11 -3.45 -40.35 29.44
N GLU A 12 -3.79 -39.41 30.33
CA GLU A 12 -5.20 -39.13 30.70
C GLU A 12 -5.87 -38.13 29.76
N ASP A 13 -5.08 -37.26 29.11
CA ASP A 13 -5.52 -36.32 28.07
C ASP A 13 -5.28 -36.87 26.66
N ARG A 14 -6.27 -36.68 25.79
CA ARG A 14 -6.25 -37.08 24.38
C ARG A 14 -5.37 -36.17 23.51
N ALA A 15 -5.23 -34.90 23.86
CA ALA A 15 -4.40 -33.96 23.10
C ALA A 15 -2.91 -34.22 23.33
N ALA A 16 -2.51 -34.41 24.60
CA ALA A 16 -1.15 -34.84 24.97
C ALA A 16 -0.78 -36.18 24.32
N TRP A 17 -1.68 -37.17 24.33
CA TRP A 17 -1.47 -38.44 23.62
C TRP A 17 -1.27 -38.24 22.11
N ARG A 18 -2.14 -37.46 21.44
CA ARG A 18 -2.03 -37.21 20.00
C ARG A 18 -0.74 -36.50 19.61
N LEU A 19 -0.32 -35.51 20.38
CA LEU A 19 0.93 -34.78 20.12
C LEU A 19 2.14 -35.72 20.25
N TYR A 20 2.17 -36.52 21.31
CA TYR A 20 3.26 -37.46 21.55
C TYR A 20 3.31 -38.61 20.53
N GLU A 21 2.15 -39.15 20.15
CA GLU A 21 2.04 -40.15 19.09
C GLU A 21 2.49 -39.58 17.73
N PHE A 22 2.19 -38.30 17.45
CA PHE A 22 2.69 -37.63 16.26
C PHE A 22 4.21 -37.46 16.29
N GLU A 23 4.77 -36.94 17.40
CA GLU A 23 6.21 -36.77 17.60
C GLU A 23 6.97 -38.10 17.45
N LEU A 24 6.42 -39.19 18.01
CA LEU A 24 6.98 -40.54 17.98
C LEU A 24 6.94 -41.19 16.58
N THR A 25 5.83 -41.03 15.86
CA THR A 25 5.54 -41.85 14.67
C THR A 25 5.77 -41.09 13.36
N TYR A 26 5.57 -39.77 13.31
CA TYR A 26 5.62 -38.97 12.06
C TYR A 26 6.67 -37.86 12.05
N THR A 27 7.70 -37.95 12.90
CA THR A 27 8.84 -37.02 12.85
C THR A 27 10.19 -37.75 12.78
N PHE A 28 11.17 -37.12 12.13
CA PHE A 28 12.58 -37.51 12.16
C PHE A 28 13.42 -36.31 12.59
N ARG A 29 13.89 -36.32 13.84
CA ARG A 29 14.57 -35.16 14.44
C ARG A 29 15.90 -35.50 15.11
N ASN A 30 16.87 -34.58 15.04
CA ASN A 30 18.15 -34.61 15.78
C ASN A 30 19.09 -35.80 15.51
N GLN A 31 18.93 -36.56 14.41
CA GLN A 31 19.80 -37.69 14.07
C GLN A 31 21.01 -37.29 13.21
N LYS A 32 22.11 -38.05 13.32
CA LYS A 32 23.36 -37.78 12.57
C LYS A 32 23.97 -39.03 11.95
N ASN A 33 24.26 -38.98 10.65
CA ASN A 33 24.82 -40.07 9.83
C ASN A 33 23.98 -41.36 9.80
N GLU A 34 22.67 -41.25 10.03
CA GLU A 34 21.74 -42.39 10.04
C GLU A 34 20.99 -42.57 8.71
N THR A 35 20.44 -43.76 8.49
CA THR A 35 19.47 -44.01 7.41
C THR A 35 18.08 -44.18 8.02
N LEU A 36 17.19 -43.23 7.74
CA LEU A 36 15.85 -43.13 8.31
C LEU A 36 14.82 -43.46 7.23
N MET A 37 13.91 -44.40 7.49
CA MET A 37 12.98 -44.92 6.47
C MET A 37 11.56 -45.04 7.01
N LYS A 38 10.59 -44.71 6.15
CA LYS A 38 9.18 -45.10 6.25
C LYS A 38 8.79 -45.88 5.00
N LEU A 39 8.23 -47.06 5.19
CA LEU A 39 7.79 -47.96 4.13
C LEU A 39 6.37 -47.57 3.62
N PRO A 40 5.95 -48.05 2.44
CA PRO A 40 4.57 -47.90 1.98
C PRO A 40 3.57 -48.43 3.02
N GLY A 41 2.52 -47.66 3.33
CA GLY A 41 1.54 -48.00 4.37
C GLY A 41 2.00 -47.70 5.80
N GLN A 42 3.01 -46.85 6.00
CA GLN A 42 3.44 -46.37 7.32
C GLN A 42 3.22 -44.87 7.55
N ILE A 43 2.77 -44.15 6.52
CA ILE A 43 2.37 -42.74 6.61
C ILE A 43 0.89 -42.60 6.24
N GLU A 44 0.37 -43.35 5.26
CA GLU A 44 -1.06 -43.37 4.89
C GLU A 44 -1.70 -41.97 4.76
N GLY A 45 -1.02 -41.05 4.07
CA GLY A 45 -1.54 -39.69 3.87
C GLY A 45 -1.48 -38.79 5.12
N GLN A 46 -0.77 -39.20 6.18
CA GLN A 46 -0.41 -38.34 7.30
C GLN A 46 0.57 -37.24 6.86
N PRO A 47 0.63 -36.10 7.57
CA PRO A 47 1.70 -35.12 7.43
C PRO A 47 2.99 -35.60 8.12
N PHE A 48 4.16 -35.10 7.68
CA PHE A 48 5.46 -35.54 8.19
C PHE A 48 6.41 -34.36 8.46
N ASP A 49 7.32 -34.51 9.42
CA ASP A 49 8.28 -33.47 9.82
C ASP A 49 9.71 -34.03 9.92
N ILE A 50 10.67 -33.34 9.32
CA ILE A 50 12.10 -33.72 9.31
C ILE A 50 12.89 -32.51 9.79
N SER A 51 13.57 -32.58 10.94
CA SER A 51 14.35 -31.45 11.47
C SER A 51 15.75 -31.82 11.99
N ASP A 52 16.68 -30.88 11.90
CA ASP A 52 17.95 -30.92 12.63
C ASP A 52 18.83 -32.16 12.34
N LEU A 53 18.93 -32.56 11.06
CA LEU A 53 19.71 -33.73 10.65
C LEU A 53 21.06 -33.36 9.98
N GLU A 54 22.09 -34.18 10.23
CA GLU A 54 23.43 -34.00 9.65
C GLU A 54 23.94 -35.31 9.04
N GLY A 55 24.27 -35.31 7.74
CA GLY A 55 24.82 -36.49 7.04
C GLY A 55 23.84 -37.66 6.86
N CYS A 56 22.55 -37.47 7.14
CA CYS A 56 21.55 -38.53 7.12
C CYS A 56 21.01 -38.83 5.71
N THR A 57 20.63 -40.09 5.49
CA THR A 57 19.80 -40.49 4.33
C THR A 57 18.37 -40.73 4.80
N VAL A 58 17.40 -40.03 4.24
CA VAL A 58 15.98 -40.13 4.64
C VAL A 58 15.13 -40.62 3.47
N MET A 59 14.21 -41.55 3.73
CA MET A 59 13.35 -42.17 2.72
C MET A 59 11.90 -42.27 3.22
N LEU A 60 11.02 -41.39 2.72
CA LEU A 60 9.58 -41.47 2.95
C LEU A 60 8.92 -42.10 1.71
N LEU A 61 8.63 -43.40 1.76
CA LEU A 61 8.21 -44.22 0.62
C LEU A 61 6.69 -44.44 0.59
N ASP A 62 5.91 -43.42 0.93
CA ASP A 62 4.45 -43.49 1.02
C ASP A 62 3.80 -42.27 0.35
N HIS A 63 2.47 -42.24 0.28
CA HIS A 63 1.72 -41.00 0.06
C HIS A 63 1.60 -40.21 1.37
N ILE A 64 1.64 -38.89 1.28
CA ILE A 64 1.85 -37.97 2.41
C ILE A 64 0.93 -36.76 2.25
N ASN A 65 0.45 -36.14 3.33
CA ASN A 65 -0.28 -34.87 3.20
C ASN A 65 0.66 -33.71 2.87
N GLN A 66 1.57 -33.39 3.79
CA GLN A 66 2.47 -32.25 3.71
C GLN A 66 3.79 -32.63 4.42
N VAL A 67 4.92 -32.10 3.95
CA VAL A 67 6.24 -32.33 4.59
C VAL A 67 6.91 -31.02 4.94
N GLN A 68 7.37 -30.90 6.18
CA GLN A 68 8.35 -29.87 6.60
C GLN A 68 9.75 -30.49 6.66
N ILE A 69 10.73 -29.76 6.15
CA ILE A 69 12.15 -30.11 6.17
C ILE A 69 12.92 -28.89 6.67
N ASP A 70 13.52 -28.97 7.87
CA ASP A 70 14.17 -27.86 8.56
C ASP A 70 15.61 -28.18 8.97
N ASN A 71 16.55 -27.28 8.70
CA ASN A 71 17.90 -27.33 9.27
C ASN A 71 18.64 -28.65 8.98
N LEU A 72 18.57 -29.12 7.73
CA LEU A 72 19.33 -30.28 7.24
C LEU A 72 20.69 -29.84 6.68
N SER A 73 21.72 -30.63 6.97
CA SER A 73 23.07 -30.43 6.44
C SER A 73 23.65 -31.73 5.88
N ASN A 74 24.23 -31.67 4.67
CA ASN A 74 24.87 -32.82 4.01
C ASN A 74 23.95 -34.08 3.86
N CYS A 75 22.62 -33.88 3.84
CA CYS A 75 21.64 -34.97 3.85
C CYS A 75 21.16 -35.33 2.44
N ARG A 76 20.70 -36.59 2.27
CA ARG A 76 20.04 -37.06 1.05
C ARG A 76 18.61 -37.49 1.40
N VAL A 77 17.58 -36.86 0.81
CA VAL A 77 16.17 -37.06 1.21
C VAL A 77 15.29 -37.44 0.04
N PHE A 78 14.58 -38.57 0.16
CA PHE A 78 13.54 -39.02 -0.75
C PHE A 78 12.17 -38.75 -0.11
N VAL A 79 11.28 -38.05 -0.82
CA VAL A 79 9.90 -37.77 -0.42
C VAL A 79 8.95 -38.30 -1.49
N GLY A 80 8.16 -39.30 -1.12
CA GLY A 80 7.06 -39.83 -1.93
C GLY A 80 5.91 -38.82 -2.12
N PRO A 81 4.89 -39.18 -2.92
CA PRO A 81 3.84 -38.26 -3.35
C PRO A 81 3.13 -37.49 -2.23
N SER A 82 3.41 -36.18 -2.15
CA SER A 82 2.80 -35.24 -1.20
C SER A 82 1.59 -34.54 -1.83
N SER A 83 0.40 -34.79 -1.29
CA SER A 83 -0.87 -34.25 -1.81
C SER A 83 -1.06 -32.75 -1.55
N GLU A 84 -0.29 -32.17 -0.65
CA GLU A 84 -0.08 -30.73 -0.48
C GLU A 84 1.41 -30.37 -0.62
N ALA A 85 1.78 -29.17 -0.18
CA ALA A 85 3.11 -28.60 -0.38
C ALA A 85 4.23 -29.32 0.39
N VAL A 86 5.46 -29.25 -0.13
CA VAL A 86 6.68 -29.62 0.59
C VAL A 86 7.50 -28.35 0.84
N PHE A 87 7.89 -28.13 2.09
CA PHE A 87 8.64 -26.96 2.53
C PHE A 87 10.06 -27.36 2.94
N VAL A 88 11.06 -26.73 2.33
CA VAL A 88 12.48 -26.98 2.61
C VAL A 88 13.09 -25.68 3.13
N ARG A 89 13.58 -25.67 4.38
CA ARG A 89 13.97 -24.47 5.11
C ARG A 89 15.35 -24.64 5.75
N ASN A 90 16.21 -23.62 5.68
CA ASN A 90 17.55 -23.61 6.31
C ASN A 90 18.45 -24.81 5.91
N CYS A 91 18.26 -25.40 4.73
CA CYS A 91 18.97 -26.62 4.31
C CYS A 91 20.24 -26.29 3.52
N THR A 92 21.34 -26.99 3.80
CA THR A 92 22.66 -26.73 3.19
C THR A 92 23.32 -27.99 2.65
N ASN A 93 23.82 -27.93 1.41
CA ASN A 93 24.51 -29.04 0.72
C ASN A 93 23.71 -30.36 0.74
N CYS A 94 22.40 -30.27 0.50
CA CYS A 94 21.48 -31.42 0.55
C CYS A 94 20.97 -31.81 -0.85
N VAL A 95 20.68 -33.10 -1.03
CA VAL A 95 20.12 -33.64 -2.28
C VAL A 95 18.72 -34.21 -2.02
N PHE A 96 17.75 -33.68 -2.74
CA PHE A 96 16.32 -33.95 -2.57
C PHE A 96 15.75 -34.64 -3.80
N THR A 97 14.93 -35.68 -3.61
CA THR A 97 14.09 -36.30 -4.64
C THR A 97 12.65 -36.22 -4.15
N ILE A 98 11.84 -35.33 -4.70
CA ILE A 98 10.53 -34.92 -4.15
C ILE A 98 9.46 -35.00 -5.24
N ALA A 99 8.32 -35.65 -4.94
CA ALA A 99 7.09 -35.51 -5.70
C ALA A 99 6.01 -34.82 -4.84
N CYS A 100 5.51 -33.67 -5.26
CA CYS A 100 4.53 -32.91 -4.48
C CYS A 100 3.53 -32.11 -5.33
N LYS A 101 2.51 -31.54 -4.67
CA LYS A 101 1.61 -30.56 -5.29
C LYS A 101 2.27 -29.20 -5.47
N GLN A 102 3.04 -28.74 -4.48
CA GLN A 102 3.82 -27.49 -4.55
C GLN A 102 5.17 -27.67 -3.85
N LEU A 103 6.24 -27.03 -4.36
CA LEU A 103 7.51 -26.91 -3.62
C LEU A 103 7.74 -25.46 -3.18
N ARG A 104 8.19 -25.29 -1.93
CA ARG A 104 8.64 -24.00 -1.38
C ARG A 104 9.98 -24.18 -0.70
N THR A 105 11.04 -23.57 -1.21
CA THR A 105 12.38 -23.60 -0.59
C THR A 105 12.77 -22.24 -0.06
N ARG A 106 13.30 -22.18 1.16
CA ARG A 106 13.70 -20.93 1.80
C ARG A 106 14.97 -21.06 2.61
N ASP A 107 15.81 -20.02 2.61
CA ASP A 107 17.04 -19.98 3.43
C ASP A 107 18.01 -21.14 3.10
N CYS A 108 17.94 -21.69 1.88
CA CYS A 108 18.67 -22.89 1.47
C CYS A 108 19.92 -22.56 0.65
N SER A 109 21.00 -23.35 0.80
CA SER A 109 22.25 -23.15 0.04
C SER A 109 22.79 -24.45 -0.58
N SER A 110 23.28 -24.35 -1.83
CA SER A 110 23.95 -25.43 -2.57
C SER A 110 23.16 -26.76 -2.60
N CYS A 111 21.83 -26.69 -2.67
CA CYS A 111 20.96 -27.87 -2.67
C CYS A 111 20.56 -28.30 -4.09
N SER A 112 20.41 -29.61 -4.32
CA SER A 112 20.01 -30.17 -5.62
C SER A 112 18.66 -30.90 -5.50
N ILE A 113 17.70 -30.61 -6.38
CA ILE A 113 16.31 -31.03 -6.25
C ILE A 113 15.82 -31.72 -7.54
N TYR A 114 15.61 -33.03 -7.45
CA TYR A 114 14.98 -33.86 -8.47
C TYR A 114 13.46 -33.85 -8.21
N LEU A 115 12.72 -33.10 -9.03
CA LEU A 115 11.40 -32.61 -8.67
C LEU A 115 10.30 -33.11 -9.62
N TYR A 116 9.18 -33.53 -9.04
CA TYR A 116 7.86 -33.45 -9.64
C TYR A 116 7.05 -32.43 -8.81
N SER A 117 6.44 -31.47 -9.48
CA SER A 117 5.57 -30.47 -8.85
C SER A 117 4.36 -30.21 -9.73
N LEU A 118 3.16 -30.23 -9.16
CA LEU A 118 1.92 -29.89 -9.89
C LEU A 118 1.78 -28.37 -10.12
N THR A 119 2.53 -27.55 -9.38
CA THR A 119 2.61 -26.09 -9.55
C THR A 119 4.04 -25.61 -9.77
N ASP A 120 4.20 -24.39 -10.29
CA ASP A 120 5.48 -23.68 -10.36
C ASP A 120 6.20 -23.72 -9.00
N PRO A 121 7.43 -24.26 -8.91
CA PRO A 121 8.19 -24.32 -7.66
C PRO A 121 8.74 -22.94 -7.25
N ILE A 122 8.70 -22.65 -5.95
CA ILE A 122 9.04 -21.34 -5.40
C ILE A 122 10.35 -21.41 -4.61
N ILE A 123 11.26 -20.46 -4.85
CA ILE A 123 12.45 -20.22 -4.04
C ILE A 123 12.46 -18.79 -3.45
N GLU A 124 12.97 -18.66 -2.23
CA GLU A 124 13.09 -17.41 -1.48
C GLU A 124 14.40 -17.44 -0.67
N THR A 125 15.18 -16.35 -0.65
CA THR A 125 16.43 -16.18 0.13
C THR A 125 17.36 -17.41 0.09
N SER A 126 17.43 -18.05 -1.07
CA SER A 126 18.16 -19.30 -1.30
C SER A 126 19.14 -19.14 -2.46
N GLN A 127 20.27 -19.86 -2.44
CA GLN A 127 21.34 -19.67 -3.42
C GLN A 127 21.96 -21.00 -3.87
N GLN A 128 22.46 -21.03 -5.11
CA GLN A 128 23.05 -22.22 -5.76
C GLN A 128 22.09 -23.43 -5.77
N ILE A 129 20.79 -23.19 -5.89
CA ILE A 129 19.78 -24.26 -5.97
C ILE A 129 19.80 -24.85 -7.38
N THR A 130 19.82 -26.18 -7.50
CA THR A 130 19.76 -26.83 -8.81
C THR A 130 18.52 -27.70 -8.95
N PHE A 131 17.89 -27.67 -10.14
CA PHE A 131 16.65 -28.39 -10.43
C PHE A 131 16.84 -29.41 -11.55
N ALA A 132 16.24 -30.58 -11.37
CA ALA A 132 16.21 -31.69 -12.33
C ALA A 132 14.81 -32.34 -12.32
N PRO A 133 14.41 -33.08 -13.36
CA PRO A 133 13.15 -33.83 -13.34
C PRO A 133 13.20 -34.94 -12.27
N PHE A 134 12.03 -35.31 -11.73
CA PHE A 134 11.91 -36.40 -10.77
C PHE A 134 12.48 -37.71 -11.34
N ASN A 135 13.43 -38.30 -10.61
CA ASN A 135 14.14 -39.52 -10.99
C ASN A 135 14.04 -40.63 -9.92
N GLY A 136 13.06 -40.55 -9.02
CA GLY A 136 12.85 -41.51 -7.93
C GLY A 136 11.95 -42.67 -8.31
N ALA A 137 12.17 -43.85 -7.71
CA ALA A 137 11.27 -44.99 -7.84
C ALA A 137 11.31 -45.90 -6.60
N TYR A 138 10.18 -46.49 -6.24
CA TYR A 138 10.05 -47.59 -5.27
C TYR A 138 8.79 -48.39 -5.59
N CYS A 139 8.66 -49.62 -5.08
CA CYS A 139 7.54 -50.50 -5.42
C CYS A 139 6.20 -49.93 -4.89
N GLY A 140 5.26 -49.66 -5.80
CA GLY A 140 3.95 -49.08 -5.49
C GLY A 140 3.85 -47.55 -5.57
N ILE A 141 4.91 -46.85 -6.00
CA ILE A 141 4.93 -45.39 -6.15
C ILE A 141 3.78 -44.84 -7.05
N GLU A 142 3.41 -45.56 -8.11
CA GLU A 142 2.32 -45.19 -9.04
C GLU A 142 0.95 -45.11 -8.34
N ARG A 143 0.68 -46.05 -7.43
CA ARG A 143 -0.51 -46.00 -6.58
C ARG A 143 -0.44 -44.76 -5.67
N ASN A 144 0.70 -44.47 -5.08
CA ASN A 144 0.83 -43.34 -4.16
C ASN A 144 0.68 -41.99 -4.88
N PHE A 145 1.04 -41.88 -6.17
CA PHE A 145 0.69 -40.71 -7.00
C PHE A 145 -0.84 -40.56 -7.14
N THR A 146 -1.55 -41.67 -7.34
CA THR A 146 -3.02 -41.71 -7.44
C THR A 146 -3.68 -41.33 -6.11
N ASP A 147 -3.24 -41.95 -5.01
CA ASP A 147 -3.74 -41.72 -3.65
C ASP A 147 -3.41 -40.30 -3.15
N ALA A 148 -2.32 -39.68 -3.63
CA ALA A 148 -1.99 -38.25 -3.42
C ALA A 148 -2.65 -37.27 -4.42
N HIS A 149 -3.41 -37.77 -5.39
CA HIS A 149 -4.08 -36.99 -6.45
C HIS A 149 -3.12 -36.16 -7.33
N LEU A 150 -1.94 -36.71 -7.64
CA LEU A 150 -0.93 -36.11 -8.52
C LEU A 150 -0.92 -36.85 -9.87
N GLU A 151 -1.15 -36.14 -10.98
CA GLU A 151 -1.14 -36.71 -12.33
C GLU A 151 0.30 -36.70 -12.92
N PRO A 152 0.98 -37.86 -13.10
CA PRO A 152 2.41 -37.89 -13.44
C PRO A 152 2.81 -37.21 -14.76
N ALA A 153 1.84 -36.96 -15.65
CA ALA A 153 2.04 -36.24 -16.91
C ALA A 153 2.16 -34.71 -16.73
N ASN A 154 1.47 -34.11 -15.75
CA ASN A 154 1.40 -32.66 -15.61
C ASN A 154 2.44 -32.12 -14.62
N ASN A 155 3.65 -31.86 -15.11
CA ASN A 155 4.80 -31.54 -14.27
C ASN A 155 5.37 -30.12 -14.54
N HIS A 156 5.38 -29.28 -13.51
CA HIS A 156 5.85 -27.89 -13.54
C HIS A 156 7.31 -27.71 -13.03
N TRP A 157 8.06 -28.80 -12.80
CA TRP A 157 9.38 -28.79 -12.13
C TRP A 157 10.41 -27.75 -12.61
N SER A 158 10.35 -27.34 -13.88
CA SER A 158 11.27 -26.40 -14.52
C SER A 158 10.82 -24.93 -14.44
N GLN A 159 9.58 -24.65 -14.03
CA GLN A 159 8.98 -23.31 -14.02
C GLN A 159 9.27 -22.58 -12.69
N VAL A 160 10.54 -22.49 -12.32
CA VAL A 160 10.95 -21.93 -11.03
C VAL A 160 10.64 -20.43 -10.94
N TYR A 161 10.05 -20.03 -9.81
CA TYR A 161 9.82 -18.64 -9.41
C TYR A 161 10.76 -18.27 -8.26
N ASP A 162 11.51 -17.18 -8.42
CA ASP A 162 12.46 -16.67 -7.42
C ASP A 162 11.97 -15.32 -6.86
N PHE A 163 11.75 -15.25 -5.55
CA PHE A 163 11.36 -14.01 -4.86
C PHE A 163 12.49 -12.99 -4.73
N ASN A 164 13.75 -13.40 -4.88
CA ASN A 164 14.94 -12.56 -4.70
C ASN A 164 15.54 -12.12 -6.05
N ASP A 165 15.05 -12.65 -7.17
CA ASP A 165 15.44 -12.32 -8.53
C ASP A 165 14.19 -12.13 -9.43
N PRO A 166 13.42 -11.03 -9.23
CA PRO A 166 12.18 -10.79 -9.97
C PRO A 166 12.39 -10.57 -11.48
N ASP A 167 13.61 -10.19 -11.89
CA ASP A 167 14.01 -10.02 -13.30
C ASP A 167 14.43 -11.36 -13.96
N LYS A 168 14.50 -12.45 -13.19
CA LYS A 168 14.91 -13.80 -13.62
C LYS A 168 16.31 -13.86 -14.25
N SER A 169 17.28 -13.16 -13.66
CA SER A 169 18.69 -13.20 -14.06
C SER A 169 19.31 -14.61 -13.97
N GLY A 170 18.76 -15.49 -13.13
CA GLY A 170 19.18 -16.89 -13.00
C GLY A 170 20.43 -17.08 -12.12
N VAL A 171 20.72 -16.12 -11.23
CA VAL A 171 21.92 -16.15 -10.38
C VAL A 171 21.76 -17.11 -9.19
N ASN A 172 20.56 -17.22 -8.63
CA ASN A 172 20.31 -18.04 -7.43
C ASN A 172 20.05 -19.52 -7.73
N TRP A 173 19.58 -19.84 -8.94
CA TRP A 173 19.18 -21.19 -9.32
C TRP A 173 19.47 -21.53 -10.78
N ARG A 174 19.63 -22.81 -11.10
CA ARG A 174 19.76 -23.31 -12.48
C ARG A 174 19.16 -24.70 -12.67
N ILE A 175 18.84 -25.04 -13.91
CA ILE A 175 18.51 -26.42 -14.30
C ILE A 175 19.82 -27.22 -14.46
N LEU A 176 19.84 -28.46 -13.95
CA LEU A 176 20.92 -29.41 -14.21
C LEU A 176 20.81 -29.94 -15.65
N LYS A 177 21.95 -30.10 -16.31
CA LYS A 177 22.01 -30.80 -17.59
C LYS A 177 21.97 -32.32 -17.37
N GLN A 178 21.58 -33.04 -18.41
CA GLN A 178 21.58 -34.52 -18.41
C GLN A 178 22.95 -35.17 -18.14
N GLU A 179 24.05 -34.46 -18.40
CA GLU A 179 25.43 -34.86 -18.10
C GLU A 179 25.87 -34.57 -16.64
N GLU A 180 25.08 -33.79 -15.90
CA GLU A 180 25.31 -33.38 -14.50
C GLU A 180 24.32 -34.05 -13.52
N GLU A 181 23.27 -34.70 -14.03
CA GLU A 181 22.25 -35.41 -13.24
C GLU A 181 22.80 -36.70 -12.60
N ALA A 182 22.49 -36.90 -11.31
CA ALA A 182 22.77 -38.14 -10.61
C ALA A 182 21.88 -39.29 -11.11
N ALA A 183 22.40 -40.51 -11.03
CA ALA A 183 21.67 -41.71 -11.42
C ALA A 183 20.31 -41.83 -10.68
N PRO A 184 19.24 -42.31 -11.36
CA PRO A 184 17.90 -42.44 -10.78
C PRO A 184 17.90 -43.14 -9.42
N TRP A 185 17.20 -42.56 -8.44
CA TRP A 185 17.15 -43.11 -7.09
C TRP A 185 16.03 -44.15 -6.99
N VAL A 186 16.34 -45.36 -7.48
CA VAL A 186 15.52 -46.54 -7.23
C VAL A 186 15.81 -47.02 -5.80
N VAL A 187 14.78 -47.13 -4.97
CA VAL A 187 14.87 -47.64 -3.61
C VAL A 187 14.34 -49.07 -3.59
N ASP A 188 15.25 -50.02 -3.41
CA ASP A 188 14.91 -51.42 -3.16
C ASP A 188 14.39 -51.58 -1.73
N ILE A 189 13.21 -52.18 -1.59
CA ILE A 189 12.55 -52.48 -0.32
C ILE A 189 12.26 -53.98 -0.14
N GLU A 190 12.72 -54.84 -1.06
CA GLU A 190 12.45 -56.28 -1.06
C GLU A 190 13.04 -56.97 0.19
N SER A 191 14.10 -56.42 0.77
CA SER A 191 14.70 -56.92 2.02
C SER A 191 13.90 -56.57 3.29
N GLN A 192 13.02 -55.57 3.21
CA GLN A 192 12.14 -55.09 4.28
C GLN A 192 10.72 -55.63 4.11
N VAL A 193 10.27 -55.79 2.87
CA VAL A 193 8.95 -56.28 2.46
C VAL A 193 9.15 -57.34 1.37
N PRO A 194 9.33 -58.63 1.72
CA PRO A 194 9.50 -59.69 0.73
C PRO A 194 8.28 -59.81 -0.19
N GLY A 195 8.49 -59.81 -1.50
CA GLY A 195 7.46 -59.76 -2.53
C GLY A 195 6.88 -58.35 -2.78
N ALA A 196 7.61 -57.27 -2.47
CA ALA A 196 7.15 -55.88 -2.63
C ALA A 196 6.67 -55.60 -4.06
N ALA A 197 7.47 -55.99 -5.06
CA ALA A 197 7.16 -55.80 -6.48
C ALA A 197 5.88 -56.53 -6.94
N THR A 198 5.47 -57.59 -6.22
CA THR A 198 4.26 -58.39 -6.53
C THR A 198 3.03 -57.93 -5.73
N SER A 199 3.24 -57.34 -4.55
CA SER A 199 2.18 -56.98 -3.60
C SER A 199 1.78 -55.50 -3.64
N LEU A 200 2.75 -54.61 -3.88
CA LEU A 200 2.54 -53.15 -3.92
C LEU A 200 2.45 -52.59 -5.35
N GLY A 201 3.00 -53.32 -6.33
CA GLY A 201 3.05 -52.94 -7.74
C GLY A 201 4.46 -52.61 -8.22
N ALA A 202 4.55 -52.09 -9.45
CA ALA A 202 5.82 -51.85 -10.12
C ALA A 202 6.74 -50.87 -9.37
N CYS A 203 8.04 -51.14 -9.42
CA CYS A 203 9.10 -50.34 -8.78
C CYS A 203 9.73 -49.37 -9.80
N VAL A 204 8.87 -48.65 -10.54
CA VAL A 204 9.23 -47.83 -11.71
C VAL A 204 8.80 -46.38 -11.47
N ASN A 205 9.58 -45.40 -11.93
CA ASN A 205 9.21 -43.99 -11.88
C ASN A 205 8.03 -43.72 -12.83
N PRO A 206 6.86 -43.23 -12.35
CA PRO A 206 5.72 -42.94 -13.20
C PRO A 206 5.84 -41.59 -13.93
N VAL A 207 6.79 -40.73 -13.54
CA VAL A 207 7.03 -39.41 -14.13
C VAL A 207 7.98 -39.53 -15.32
N ALA A 208 7.50 -39.21 -16.52
CA ALA A 208 8.33 -39.18 -17.72
C ALA A 208 9.38 -38.04 -17.66
N ARG A 209 10.57 -38.26 -18.24
CA ARG A 209 11.65 -37.24 -18.25
C ARG A 209 11.24 -35.96 -18.96
N ASP A 210 10.46 -36.11 -20.02
CA ASP A 210 9.87 -35.08 -20.87
C ASP A 210 8.47 -34.64 -20.40
N SER A 211 8.05 -35.04 -19.18
CA SER A 211 6.86 -34.47 -18.54
C SER A 211 7.02 -32.96 -18.38
N GLY A 212 6.00 -32.23 -18.81
CA GLY A 212 5.95 -30.78 -18.84
C GLY A 212 4.52 -30.30 -18.75
N PHE A 213 4.33 -29.10 -18.22
CA PHE A 213 3.00 -28.57 -17.93
C PHE A 213 2.07 -28.54 -19.16
N ILE A 214 0.84 -29.03 -18.97
CA ILE A 214 -0.16 -29.08 -20.03
C ILE A 214 -0.71 -27.66 -20.25
N LYS A 215 -0.24 -26.99 -21.30
CA LYS A 215 -0.82 -25.72 -21.76
C LYS A 215 -2.23 -25.95 -22.29
N TYR A 216 -3.22 -25.67 -21.45
CA TYR A 216 -4.61 -25.51 -21.89
C TYR A 216 -4.69 -24.42 -22.96
N THR A 217 -5.06 -24.80 -24.18
CA THR A 217 -5.33 -23.88 -25.28
C THR A 217 -6.77 -23.38 -25.17
N ASP A 218 -6.97 -22.07 -24.97
CA ASP A 218 -8.29 -21.47 -24.77
C ASP A 218 -9.25 -21.68 -25.96
N SER A 219 -10.13 -22.68 -25.84
CA SER A 219 -11.32 -22.82 -26.71
C SER A 219 -12.60 -23.17 -25.94
N SER A 220 -12.62 -22.94 -24.62
CA SER A 220 -13.82 -22.92 -23.78
C SER A 220 -13.54 -22.17 -22.48
N SER A 221 -14.31 -21.13 -22.16
CA SER A 221 -14.09 -20.30 -20.96
C SER A 221 -14.57 -20.99 -19.68
N SER A 222 -13.78 -21.92 -19.16
CA SER A 222 -14.01 -22.63 -17.91
C SER A 222 -12.96 -22.24 -16.86
N THR A 223 -13.29 -21.25 -16.03
CA THR A 223 -12.37 -20.68 -15.02
C THR A 223 -12.25 -21.59 -13.79
N SER A 224 -11.51 -22.70 -13.91
CA SER A 224 -11.25 -23.66 -12.84
C SER A 224 -9.77 -23.72 -12.46
N GLY A 225 -9.44 -23.58 -11.17
CA GLY A 225 -8.16 -24.06 -10.61
C GLY A 225 -6.93 -23.15 -10.74
N GLY A 226 -7.08 -21.86 -11.04
CA GLY A 226 -5.94 -20.92 -11.01
C GLY A 226 -5.49 -20.58 -9.58
N MET A 227 -4.19 -20.66 -9.30
CA MET A 227 -3.61 -20.28 -7.99
C MET A 227 -3.85 -18.81 -7.65
N GLN A 228 -4.06 -18.52 -6.36
CA GLN A 228 -3.74 -17.20 -5.84
C GLN A 228 -2.21 -17.09 -5.72
N SER A 229 -1.62 -16.18 -6.49
CA SER A 229 -0.21 -15.84 -6.36
C SER A 229 0.06 -15.15 -5.02
N PHE A 230 1.19 -15.49 -4.41
CA PHE A 230 1.65 -14.83 -3.19
C PHE A 230 2.15 -13.44 -3.58
N THR A 231 1.65 -12.41 -2.90
CA THR A 231 2.02 -11.01 -3.18
C THR A 231 3.15 -10.56 -2.26
N PHE A 232 3.90 -9.54 -2.70
CA PHE A 232 5.23 -9.08 -2.24
C PHE A 232 5.49 -8.85 -0.72
N ASN A 233 4.51 -9.09 0.17
CA ASN A 233 4.62 -8.83 1.61
C ASN A 233 4.41 -10.07 2.50
N THR A 234 4.28 -11.29 1.97
CA THR A 234 4.20 -12.50 2.81
C THR A 234 5.50 -12.71 3.56
N SER A 235 5.44 -12.82 4.89
CA SER A 235 6.62 -12.90 5.75
C SER A 235 7.12 -14.34 5.97
N GLN A 236 8.40 -14.43 6.29
CA GLN A 236 9.12 -15.64 6.71
C GLN A 236 8.40 -16.43 7.83
N LYS A 237 7.62 -15.73 8.68
CA LYS A 237 6.82 -16.33 9.75
C LYS A 237 5.51 -16.93 9.24
N GLU A 238 4.77 -16.22 8.39
CA GLU A 238 3.51 -16.72 7.80
C GLU A 238 3.77 -17.95 6.92
N ALA A 239 4.86 -17.95 6.16
CA ALA A 239 5.34 -19.11 5.40
C ALA A 239 5.85 -20.28 6.28
N THR A 240 5.94 -20.09 7.59
CA THR A 240 6.29 -21.15 8.57
C THR A 240 5.05 -21.68 9.30
N GLU A 241 4.14 -20.77 9.71
CA GLU A 241 2.85 -21.12 10.32
C GLU A 241 1.91 -21.88 9.35
N ALA A 242 1.96 -21.56 8.05
CA ALA A 242 1.20 -22.28 7.01
C ALA A 242 1.58 -23.77 6.85
N VAL A 243 2.74 -24.18 7.36
CA VAL A 243 3.22 -25.57 7.33
C VAL A 243 2.71 -26.32 8.56
N GLN A 244 2.86 -25.69 9.73
CA GLN A 244 2.38 -26.25 11.00
C GLN A 244 0.85 -26.40 11.08
N ALA A 245 0.10 -25.83 10.13
CA ALA A 245 -1.35 -25.97 10.01
C ALA A 245 -1.83 -27.31 9.41
N ASN A 246 -1.09 -27.91 8.46
CA ASN A 246 -1.50 -29.19 7.85
C ASN A 246 -1.25 -30.39 8.77
N THR A 247 -0.39 -30.24 9.80
CA THR A 247 0.08 -31.32 10.67
C THR A 247 -1.01 -32.01 11.51
N ALA A 248 -2.27 -31.53 11.47
CA ALA A 248 -3.32 -31.90 12.43
C ALA A 248 -4.42 -32.87 11.96
N ASN A 249 -4.51 -33.20 10.66
CA ASN A 249 -5.74 -33.78 10.06
C ASN A 249 -5.69 -35.28 9.68
N ALA A 250 -4.68 -36.03 10.12
CA ALA A 250 -4.52 -37.47 9.87
C ALA A 250 -5.64 -38.39 10.48
N PRO A 251 -6.27 -39.39 9.82
CA PRO A 251 -7.19 -40.34 10.48
C PRO A 251 -6.45 -41.46 11.25
N VAL A 252 -7.17 -42.29 12.02
CA VAL A 252 -6.59 -43.31 12.95
C VAL A 252 -7.27 -44.67 12.77
N ALA A 253 -6.47 -45.75 12.69
CA ALA A 253 -6.91 -47.15 12.56
C ALA A 253 -7.02 -47.90 13.92
N PRO A 254 -7.70 -49.07 14.00
CA PRO A 254 -8.03 -49.76 15.26
C PRO A 254 -6.93 -50.69 15.82
N SER A 255 -6.97 -51.01 17.11
CA SER A 255 -5.89 -51.63 17.88
C SER A 255 -6.17 -53.04 18.45
N ILE A 256 -5.11 -53.88 18.57
CA ILE A 256 -5.06 -55.20 19.24
C ILE A 256 -3.68 -55.33 19.97
N PRO A 257 -3.55 -56.04 21.13
CA PRO A 257 -2.54 -55.67 22.16
C PRO A 257 -1.28 -56.56 22.28
N ALA A 258 -0.29 -56.09 23.07
CA ALA A 258 1.03 -56.69 23.30
C ALA A 258 1.25 -57.26 24.73
N PRO A 259 2.22 -58.20 24.90
CA PRO A 259 3.23 -58.13 25.99
C PRO A 259 4.60 -58.77 25.61
N PRO A 260 5.66 -58.82 26.48
CA PRO A 260 6.08 -57.97 27.61
C PRO A 260 7.59 -57.50 27.55
N GLN A 261 8.03 -56.65 28.51
CA GLN A 261 9.45 -56.24 28.73
C GLN A 261 10.25 -57.18 29.68
N PRO A 262 11.60 -57.09 29.69
CA PRO A 262 12.36 -56.34 30.73
C PRO A 262 13.41 -55.36 30.10
N SER A 263 14.38 -54.67 30.72
CA SER A 263 15.12 -54.75 32.02
C SER A 263 15.53 -53.34 32.57
N GLN A 264 16.62 -53.19 33.35
CA GLN A 264 17.09 -51.93 33.98
C GLN A 264 18.63 -51.83 34.15
N SER A 265 19.18 -50.61 34.15
CA SER A 265 20.35 -50.12 34.94
C SER A 265 20.48 -48.58 34.73
N GLN A 266 20.62 -47.66 35.70
CA GLN A 266 21.45 -47.51 36.92
C GLN A 266 22.97 -47.28 36.66
N SER A 267 23.69 -46.31 37.26
CA SER A 267 23.42 -44.92 37.74
C SER A 267 24.70 -44.27 38.35
N LEU A 268 24.65 -42.96 38.70
CA LEU A 268 25.56 -42.20 39.61
C LEU A 268 26.94 -41.72 39.02
N PRO A 269 27.79 -40.90 39.73
CA PRO A 269 27.68 -39.43 39.70
C PRO A 269 29.04 -38.66 39.71
N VAL A 270 29.03 -37.31 39.82
CA VAL A 270 29.90 -36.45 40.69
C VAL A 270 29.66 -34.94 40.39
N ALA A 271 30.01 -34.04 41.32
CA ALA A 271 29.80 -32.58 41.29
C ALA A 271 31.00 -31.86 41.98
N PRO A 272 30.92 -30.59 42.44
CA PRO A 272 30.62 -29.32 41.75
C PRO A 272 31.79 -28.30 41.87
N THR A 273 31.64 -27.07 41.33
CA THR A 273 32.47 -25.90 41.71
C THR A 273 31.65 -24.60 41.64
N THR A 274 32.03 -23.56 42.39
CA THR A 274 31.19 -22.39 42.73
C THR A 274 31.95 -21.04 42.63
N THR A 275 31.29 -19.93 43.00
CA THR A 275 31.81 -18.54 43.25
C THR A 275 32.12 -17.65 42.04
N SER A 276 32.02 -16.31 42.09
CA SER A 276 31.16 -15.36 42.86
C SER A 276 31.32 -13.90 42.35
N THR A 277 30.28 -13.06 42.42
CA THR A 277 30.29 -11.61 42.07
C THR A 277 30.96 -10.72 43.13
N PRO A 278 31.46 -9.50 42.78
CA PRO A 278 30.77 -8.25 43.22
C PRO A 278 30.96 -6.99 42.29
N ALA A 279 30.43 -5.83 42.74
CA ALA A 279 30.59 -4.44 42.21
C ALA A 279 30.53 -3.45 43.43
N PRO A 280 30.45 -2.09 43.35
CA PRO A 280 30.71 -1.04 42.32
C PRO A 280 31.86 -0.06 42.78
N PRO A 281 32.06 1.21 42.28
CA PRO A 281 31.29 2.44 42.70
C PRO A 281 31.30 3.65 41.69
N ALA A 282 31.00 4.89 42.17
CA ALA A 282 31.08 6.24 41.50
C ALA A 282 31.85 7.25 42.43
N PRO A 283 31.78 8.62 42.40
CA PRO A 283 31.25 9.70 41.48
C PRO A 283 32.19 10.98 41.33
N VAL A 284 31.64 12.22 41.11
CA VAL A 284 32.12 13.63 41.44
C VAL A 284 32.41 14.69 40.31
N ASP A 285 31.41 15.51 39.96
CA ASP A 285 31.11 16.97 40.18
C ASP A 285 32.09 18.23 40.17
N VAL A 286 31.57 19.35 39.57
CA VAL A 286 31.78 20.86 39.70
C VAL A 286 33.19 21.57 39.63
N PRO A 287 33.37 22.94 39.47
CA PRO A 287 32.51 24.12 39.82
C PRO A 287 32.37 25.33 38.82
N LYS A 288 31.80 26.47 39.29
CA LYS A 288 31.31 27.68 38.56
C LYS A 288 32.13 28.98 38.80
N MET A 289 31.94 30.03 37.97
CA MET A 289 32.03 31.45 38.43
C MET A 289 31.33 32.51 37.52
N SER A 290 31.11 33.75 38.03
CA SER A 290 30.44 34.94 37.41
C SER A 290 30.63 36.18 38.34
N PRO A 291 30.22 37.45 38.04
CA PRO A 291 29.59 38.05 36.85
C PRO A 291 30.56 39.04 36.11
N PRO A 292 30.53 40.42 36.09
CA PRO A 292 29.69 41.48 36.71
C PRO A 292 29.06 42.53 35.72
N ALA A 293 28.55 43.66 36.25
CA ALA A 293 28.05 44.90 35.59
C ALA A 293 28.20 46.10 36.60
N PRO A 294 27.79 47.40 36.40
CA PRO A 294 26.97 48.05 35.33
C PRO A 294 27.45 49.48 34.92
N VAL A 295 26.60 50.29 34.24
CA VAL A 295 26.42 51.78 34.41
C VAL A 295 25.13 52.25 33.67
N LYS A 296 24.63 53.48 33.92
CA LYS A 296 23.28 53.97 33.52
C LYS A 296 23.25 55.30 32.72
N THR A 297 22.17 55.46 31.93
CA THR A 297 21.41 56.70 31.60
C THR A 297 22.10 57.96 31.04
N SER A 298 21.62 58.44 29.88
CA SER A 298 20.80 59.68 29.77
C SER A 298 20.28 59.95 28.34
N SER A 299 19.29 60.84 28.23
CA SER A 299 18.66 61.44 27.03
C SER A 299 18.63 62.99 27.25
N PRO A 300 18.08 63.91 26.39
CA PRO A 300 17.15 63.75 25.26
C PRO A 300 17.53 64.52 23.94
N PRO A 301 16.79 65.51 23.36
CA PRO A 301 16.02 65.25 22.11
C PRO A 301 16.03 66.32 20.98
N LYS A 302 15.27 66.00 19.90
CA LYS A 302 14.43 66.88 19.03
C LYS A 302 15.05 67.84 17.98
N GLN A 303 14.48 67.73 16.77
CA GLN A 303 13.92 68.77 15.88
C GLN A 303 14.48 70.21 15.93
N ALA A 304 14.90 70.76 14.77
CA ALA A 304 14.17 71.85 14.09
C ALA A 304 14.71 72.20 12.68
N THR A 305 13.81 72.74 11.87
CA THR A 305 13.94 73.32 10.52
C THR A 305 14.80 74.59 10.46
N ILE A 306 15.36 74.91 9.28
CA ILE A 306 15.31 76.23 8.59
C ILE A 306 15.91 76.07 7.16
N ALA A 307 15.68 77.02 6.25
CA ALA A 307 15.84 76.81 4.80
C ALA A 307 16.43 78.03 4.04
N VAL A 308 17.10 77.76 2.90
CA VAL A 308 17.11 78.57 1.64
C VAL A 308 17.82 79.96 1.71
N PRO A 309 18.33 80.59 0.62
CA PRO A 309 18.31 80.29 -0.83
C PRO A 309 19.75 79.98 -1.39
N GLU A 310 20.32 80.32 -2.58
CA GLU A 310 19.91 81.16 -3.74
C GLU A 310 20.67 80.86 -5.08
N HIS A 311 21.13 81.90 -5.79
CA HIS A 311 21.72 82.04 -7.14
C HIS A 311 23.24 81.68 -7.24
N VAL A 312 23.93 81.59 -8.40
CA VAL A 312 23.85 82.32 -9.70
C VAL A 312 24.25 81.41 -10.88
N ALA A 313 23.82 81.73 -12.12
CA ALA A 313 24.34 81.18 -13.38
C ALA A 313 24.72 82.29 -14.38
N PRO A 314 25.66 82.03 -15.31
CA PRO A 314 25.53 82.54 -16.68
C PRO A 314 25.89 81.52 -17.79
N PRO A 315 25.52 81.76 -19.08
CA PRO A 315 25.43 80.72 -20.11
C PRO A 315 26.40 80.93 -21.33
N PRO A 316 25.98 80.94 -22.62
CA PRO A 316 26.22 79.80 -23.52
C PRO A 316 26.98 80.14 -24.84
N ALA A 317 27.21 79.13 -25.69
CA ALA A 317 27.63 79.29 -27.08
C ALA A 317 26.82 78.36 -28.03
N MET A 318 26.68 78.73 -29.31
CA MET A 318 25.85 78.06 -30.32
C MET A 318 26.66 77.58 -31.56
N PRO A 319 26.09 76.72 -32.45
CA PRO A 319 26.86 75.88 -33.36
C PRO A 319 26.82 76.28 -34.86
N PRO A 320 27.72 75.72 -35.70
CA PRO A 320 27.46 75.41 -37.11
C PRO A 320 26.78 74.02 -37.23
N VAL A 321 25.69 73.79 -37.97
CA VAL A 321 25.41 74.01 -39.41
C VAL A 321 26.15 73.01 -40.32
N LEU A 322 25.38 72.14 -40.97
CA LEU A 322 25.79 71.15 -41.97
C LEU A 322 25.30 71.55 -43.38
N PRO A 323 25.99 71.17 -44.46
CA PRO A 323 25.42 71.10 -45.81
C PRO A 323 24.63 69.78 -46.01
N PRO A 324 23.63 69.74 -46.93
CA PRO A 324 22.86 68.54 -47.22
C PRO A 324 23.48 67.67 -48.31
N VAL A 325 23.04 66.40 -48.35
CA VAL A 325 23.04 65.56 -49.55
C VAL A 325 21.65 64.92 -49.62
N GLU A 326 21.00 65.02 -50.78
CA GLU A 326 19.72 64.38 -51.06
C GLU A 326 19.98 62.96 -51.60
N ASP A 327 19.15 61.98 -51.22
CA ASP A 327 18.27 61.36 -52.20
C ASP A 327 17.16 60.50 -51.58
N THR A 328 16.14 60.26 -52.40
CA THR A 328 14.94 59.39 -52.30
C THR A 328 14.97 58.21 -51.30
N ASP A 329 13.86 57.75 -50.70
CA ASP A 329 12.55 57.59 -51.36
C ASP A 329 11.32 57.41 -50.40
N MET A 330 10.11 57.44 -50.99
CA MET A 330 8.80 56.92 -50.51
C MET A 330 8.29 57.33 -49.12
N ALA A 331 7.42 58.34 -49.08
CA ALA A 331 6.68 58.75 -47.87
C ALA A 331 5.19 58.30 -47.87
N THR A 332 4.82 57.36 -47.00
CA THR A 332 3.42 57.16 -46.56
C THR A 332 3.14 57.95 -45.27
N LYS A 333 2.12 58.82 -45.28
CA LYS A 333 1.77 59.68 -44.14
C LYS A 333 1.16 58.88 -42.99
N GLY A 334 1.88 58.79 -41.87
CA GLY A 334 1.36 58.36 -40.57
C GLY A 334 2.07 59.12 -39.45
N ASN A 335 1.32 59.62 -38.46
CA ASN A 335 1.75 60.54 -37.40
C ASN A 335 3.24 60.50 -37.01
N ASN A 336 3.90 61.67 -37.13
CA ASN A 336 5.27 61.89 -36.67
C ASN A 336 5.31 62.08 -35.13
N GLU A 337 4.77 61.09 -34.39
CA GLU A 337 5.02 61.00 -32.95
C GLU A 337 6.50 60.69 -32.71
N ASN A 338 7.21 61.60 -32.02
CA ASN A 338 8.60 61.37 -31.65
C ASN A 338 8.71 60.04 -30.85
N PRO A 339 9.37 58.99 -31.38
CA PRO A 339 9.29 57.66 -30.80
C PRO A 339 9.94 57.57 -29.41
N VAL A 340 10.89 58.46 -29.09
CA VAL A 340 11.48 58.59 -27.75
C VAL A 340 10.45 59.16 -26.76
N ARG A 341 9.59 60.08 -27.21
CA ARG A 341 8.49 60.65 -26.42
C ARG A 341 7.39 59.60 -26.18
N THR A 342 6.96 58.87 -27.23
CA THR A 342 5.96 57.81 -27.10
C THR A 342 6.47 56.65 -26.24
N ALA A 343 7.74 56.26 -26.36
CA ALA A 343 8.37 55.26 -25.50
C ALA A 343 8.48 55.72 -24.04
N ARG A 344 8.81 57.00 -23.78
CA ARG A 344 8.75 57.57 -22.42
C ARG A 344 7.33 57.57 -21.86
N LEU A 345 6.33 57.87 -22.68
CA LEU A 345 4.93 57.89 -22.27
C LEU A 345 4.42 56.47 -21.94
N ARG A 346 4.67 55.48 -22.79
CA ARG A 346 4.34 54.07 -22.54
C ARG A 346 5.01 53.53 -21.27
N LYS A 347 6.28 53.89 -21.02
CA LYS A 347 6.95 53.58 -19.75
C LYS A 347 6.25 54.22 -18.55
N TRP A 348 5.86 55.49 -18.64
CA TRP A 348 5.11 56.16 -17.56
C TRP A 348 3.72 55.56 -17.31
N TYR A 349 2.96 55.20 -18.37
CA TYR A 349 1.69 54.52 -18.22
C TYR A 349 1.85 53.14 -17.57
N ALA A 350 2.82 52.32 -18.01
CA ALA A 350 3.09 51.01 -17.40
C ALA A 350 3.49 51.16 -15.91
N ARG A 351 4.36 52.13 -15.58
CA ARG A 351 4.78 52.44 -14.20
C ARG A 351 3.59 52.86 -13.32
N ALA A 352 2.71 53.74 -13.82
CA ALA A 352 1.56 54.23 -13.09
C ALA A 352 0.46 53.16 -12.92
N TRP A 353 0.22 52.35 -13.95
CA TRP A 353 -0.73 51.23 -13.92
C TRP A 353 -0.29 50.15 -12.93
N TRP A 354 1.00 49.78 -12.93
CA TRP A 354 1.56 48.79 -12.01
C TRP A 354 1.48 49.26 -10.55
N VAL A 355 1.95 50.49 -10.25
CA VAL A 355 1.81 51.08 -8.89
C VAL A 355 0.34 51.17 -8.48
N GLY A 356 -0.56 51.53 -9.40
CA GLY A 356 -2.00 51.58 -9.14
C GLY A 356 -2.57 50.23 -8.70
N ILE A 357 -2.26 49.14 -9.42
CA ILE A 357 -2.76 47.80 -9.10
C ILE A 357 -2.20 47.29 -7.77
N HIS A 358 -0.90 47.40 -7.56
CA HIS A 358 -0.25 46.84 -6.37
C HIS A 358 -0.65 47.60 -5.09
N VAL A 359 -0.68 48.94 -5.13
CA VAL A 359 -1.19 49.74 -4.01
C VAL A 359 -2.68 49.46 -3.77
N TYR A 360 -3.51 49.34 -4.82
CA TYR A 360 -4.93 49.00 -4.67
C TYR A 360 -5.13 47.63 -4.00
N GLY A 361 -4.38 46.61 -4.40
CA GLY A 361 -4.45 45.26 -3.82
C GLY A 361 -4.16 45.25 -2.31
N TYR A 362 -3.02 45.84 -1.90
CA TYR A 362 -2.65 45.94 -0.49
C TYR A 362 -3.62 46.82 0.31
N VAL A 363 -4.13 47.92 -0.25
CA VAL A 363 -5.13 48.78 0.40
C VAL A 363 -6.47 48.04 0.60
N VAL A 364 -6.95 47.28 -0.39
CA VAL A 364 -8.19 46.49 -0.25
C VAL A 364 -8.07 45.41 0.83
N LEU A 365 -6.95 44.68 0.87
CA LEU A 365 -6.70 43.65 1.89
C LEU A 365 -6.50 44.24 3.30
N GLY A 366 -5.88 45.42 3.41
CA GLY A 366 -5.76 46.15 4.67
C GLY A 366 -7.10 46.71 5.17
N VAL A 367 -7.89 47.33 4.29
CA VAL A 367 -9.20 47.94 4.63
C VAL A 367 -10.24 46.87 5.01
N LYS A 368 -10.20 45.68 4.40
CA LYS A 368 -11.02 44.53 4.81
C LYS A 368 -10.47 43.77 6.04
N GLY A 369 -9.36 44.22 6.65
CA GLY A 369 -8.78 43.61 7.86
C GLY A 369 -8.06 42.28 7.66
N ALA A 370 -8.09 41.68 6.47
CA ALA A 370 -7.39 40.44 6.14
C ALA A 370 -5.85 40.57 6.30
N LEU A 371 -5.32 41.76 6.03
CA LEU A 371 -3.90 42.08 6.21
C LEU A 371 -3.65 42.84 7.53
N SER A 372 -4.20 42.33 8.63
CA SER A 372 -4.05 42.90 9.99
C SER A 372 -3.34 41.94 10.96
N PRO A 373 -2.69 42.45 12.02
CA PRO A 373 -2.15 41.62 13.11
C PRO A 373 -3.20 40.88 13.96
N GLN A 374 -4.49 41.03 13.65
CA GLN A 374 -5.60 40.34 14.31
C GLN A 374 -6.12 39.17 13.47
N ALA A 375 -6.01 39.26 12.13
CA ALA A 375 -6.36 38.18 11.20
C ALA A 375 -5.18 37.24 10.90
N LEU A 376 -3.93 37.72 11.05
CA LEU A 376 -2.71 36.98 10.75
C LEU A 376 -1.80 36.83 11.98
N PRO A 377 -1.24 35.63 12.24
CA PRO A 377 -0.13 35.45 13.17
C PRO A 377 1.00 36.46 12.92
N THR A 378 1.55 37.03 14.01
CA THR A 378 2.53 38.14 13.96
C THR A 378 3.72 37.86 13.03
N ALA A 379 4.19 36.60 12.97
CA ALA A 379 5.26 36.19 12.08
C ALA A 379 4.88 36.31 10.59
N GLN A 380 3.70 35.83 10.19
CA GLN A 380 3.21 35.94 8.80
C GLN A 380 2.94 37.40 8.42
N PHE A 381 2.35 38.19 9.32
CA PHE A 381 2.14 39.63 9.10
C PHE A 381 3.46 40.37 8.84
N VAL A 382 4.52 40.08 9.61
CA VAL A 382 5.86 40.65 9.40
C VAL A 382 6.47 40.17 8.07
N VAL A 383 6.33 38.88 7.72
CA VAL A 383 6.81 38.36 6.42
C VAL A 383 6.14 39.08 5.25
N TYR A 384 4.82 39.30 5.27
CA TYR A 384 4.12 39.97 4.17
C TYR A 384 4.45 41.46 4.06
N LEU A 385 4.70 42.15 5.19
CA LEU A 385 5.26 43.51 5.16
C LEU A 385 6.68 43.55 4.56
N VAL A 386 7.53 42.57 4.89
CA VAL A 386 8.89 42.48 4.33
C VAL A 386 8.84 42.19 2.82
N VAL A 387 8.03 41.24 2.36
CA VAL A 387 7.86 40.94 0.92
C VAL A 387 7.37 42.16 0.14
N ALA A 388 6.36 42.88 0.65
CA ALA A 388 5.86 44.10 0.01
C ALA A 388 6.94 45.20 -0.06
N ALA A 389 7.64 45.46 1.05
CA ALA A 389 8.69 46.47 1.12
C ALA A 389 9.91 46.11 0.23
N THR A 390 10.32 44.84 0.20
CA THR A 390 11.39 44.35 -0.68
C THR A 390 11.01 44.47 -2.15
N THR A 391 9.77 44.13 -2.53
CA THR A 391 9.33 44.22 -3.93
C THR A 391 9.27 45.68 -4.42
N ILE A 392 8.78 46.60 -3.58
CA ILE A 392 8.86 48.05 -3.84
C ILE A 392 10.32 48.51 -3.97
N ALA A 393 11.22 48.06 -3.10
CA ALA A 393 12.63 48.42 -3.15
C ALA A 393 13.34 47.90 -4.43
N CYS A 394 13.12 46.63 -4.79
CA CYS A 394 13.63 46.04 -6.03
C CYS A 394 13.11 46.77 -7.27
N TYR A 395 11.83 47.14 -7.30
CA TYR A 395 11.25 47.96 -8.37
C TYR A 395 11.90 49.35 -8.44
N VAL A 396 12.09 50.03 -7.31
CA VAL A 396 12.78 51.35 -7.26
C VAL A 396 14.21 51.24 -7.76
N VAL A 397 14.97 50.22 -7.34
CA VAL A 397 16.33 49.96 -7.86
C VAL A 397 16.31 49.77 -9.39
N LEU A 398 15.35 49.01 -9.92
CA LEU A 398 15.20 48.77 -11.37
C LEU A 398 14.68 49.99 -12.15
N GLN A 399 14.04 50.98 -11.50
CA GLN A 399 13.75 52.28 -12.13
C GLN A 399 14.91 53.28 -12.03
N CYS A 400 15.82 53.10 -11.06
CA CYS A 400 16.99 53.96 -10.82
C CYS A 400 18.28 53.46 -11.49
N SER A 401 18.34 52.21 -11.97
CA SER A 401 19.50 51.67 -12.68
C SER A 401 19.68 52.31 -14.05
N SER A 402 20.58 53.28 -14.15
CA SER A 402 21.10 53.73 -15.45
C SER A 402 21.99 52.64 -16.05
N PRO A 403 21.92 52.35 -17.37
CA PRO A 403 22.98 51.62 -18.04
C PRO A 403 24.30 52.40 -17.90
N GLY A 404 25.40 51.70 -17.63
CA GLY A 404 26.68 52.32 -17.34
C GLY A 404 27.31 52.99 -18.56
N GLN A 405 28.09 54.04 -18.33
CA GLN A 405 29.03 54.57 -19.31
C GLN A 405 30.46 54.27 -18.84
N LEU A 406 31.33 53.92 -19.79
CA LEU A 406 32.78 53.95 -19.62
C LEU A 406 33.28 55.27 -20.21
N ASP A 407 34.07 56.02 -19.45
CA ASP A 407 34.71 57.23 -19.92
C ASP A 407 35.85 56.92 -20.90
N LYS A 408 36.01 57.79 -21.91
CA LYS A 408 37.09 57.69 -22.89
C LYS A 408 38.44 57.99 -22.23
N ARG A 409 39.17 56.96 -21.81
CA ARG A 409 40.63 57.04 -21.61
C ARG A 409 41.33 56.68 -22.92
N PRO A 410 42.30 57.49 -23.41
CA PRO A 410 43.15 57.08 -24.51
C PRO A 410 44.10 55.97 -24.00
N MET A 411 44.07 54.80 -24.63
CA MET A 411 45.17 53.85 -24.48
C MET A 411 46.33 54.26 -25.40
N LEU A 412 47.55 54.01 -24.94
CA LEU A 412 48.78 54.45 -25.59
C LEU A 412 49.00 53.77 -26.95
N ALA A 413 49.82 54.40 -27.79
CA ALA A 413 50.07 54.00 -29.16
C ALA A 413 50.58 52.54 -29.30
N PRO A 414 50.29 51.85 -30.42
CA PRO A 414 50.77 50.49 -30.65
C PRO A 414 52.30 50.43 -30.65
N VAL A 415 52.83 49.33 -30.11
CA VAL A 415 54.25 48.98 -30.25
C VAL A 415 54.58 48.82 -31.73
N GLN A 416 55.69 49.39 -32.17
CA GLN A 416 56.08 49.43 -33.57
C GLN A 416 56.36 48.03 -34.13
N THR A 417 55.53 47.58 -35.07
CA THR A 417 55.94 46.52 -36.00
C THR A 417 57.02 47.08 -36.93
N ALA A 418 58.14 46.35 -37.08
CA ALA A 418 59.18 46.74 -38.02
C ALA A 418 58.64 46.78 -39.47
N THR A 419 59.12 47.75 -40.26
CA THR A 419 58.76 47.91 -41.67
C THR A 419 59.38 46.81 -42.55
N PRO A 420 58.78 46.51 -43.72
CA PRO A 420 59.10 45.31 -44.48
C PRO A 420 60.35 45.42 -45.34
N THR A 421 60.86 44.26 -45.77
CA THR A 421 61.69 44.08 -46.96
C THR A 421 61.12 42.94 -47.80
N ASP A 422 61.30 43.01 -49.12
CA ASP A 422 60.51 42.24 -50.10
C ASP A 422 60.95 40.77 -50.30
N GLY A 423 59.99 39.92 -50.68
CA GLY A 423 60.27 38.73 -51.49
C GLY A 423 59.48 37.45 -51.16
N GLY A 424 58.61 37.03 -52.07
CA GLY A 424 58.40 35.59 -52.34
C GLY A 424 57.16 34.88 -51.78
N SER A 425 56.00 35.10 -52.43
CA SER A 425 54.88 34.14 -52.58
C SER A 425 54.08 33.66 -51.33
N PRO A 426 52.79 33.29 -51.50
CA PRO A 426 51.95 32.79 -50.41
C PRO A 426 52.03 31.26 -50.23
N ALA A 427 51.73 30.78 -49.02
CA ALA A 427 51.43 29.39 -48.74
C ALA A 427 50.14 29.28 -47.90
N GLN A 428 49.15 28.55 -48.40
CA GLN A 428 47.99 28.08 -47.64
C GLN A 428 48.35 26.74 -46.99
N PHE A 429 47.97 26.49 -45.73
CA PHE A 429 47.71 25.16 -45.15
C PHE A 429 47.00 25.38 -43.78
N ALA A 430 46.07 24.55 -43.31
CA ALA A 430 45.05 23.73 -43.98
C ALA A 430 43.96 23.34 -42.95
N THR A 431 42.85 22.79 -43.44
CA THR A 431 41.90 21.98 -42.66
C THR A 431 42.19 20.51 -42.88
N GLU A 432 42.26 19.70 -41.83
CA GLU A 432 41.94 18.27 -41.89
C GLU A 432 41.70 17.70 -40.48
N ASP A 433 40.97 16.58 -40.42
CA ASP A 433 40.57 15.87 -39.21
C ASP A 433 41.60 14.77 -38.83
N GLY A 434 41.51 14.21 -37.61
CA GLY A 434 42.00 12.84 -37.39
C GLY A 434 42.64 12.51 -36.03
N ASP A 435 41.95 11.60 -35.33
CA ASP A 435 42.49 10.47 -34.55
C ASP A 435 43.20 10.69 -33.20
N ASP A 436 43.22 9.62 -32.40
CA ASP A 436 43.56 9.60 -30.98
C ASP A 436 45.03 9.27 -30.68
N THR A 437 45.61 9.87 -29.63
CA THR A 437 46.61 9.18 -28.79
C THR A 437 46.71 9.77 -27.38
N GLU A 438 46.83 8.92 -26.37
CA GLU A 438 47.27 9.30 -25.02
C GLU A 438 48.75 9.72 -25.00
N LEU A 439 49.18 10.47 -23.97
CA LEU A 439 50.37 10.16 -23.14
C LEU A 439 50.64 11.26 -22.09
N LEU A 440 50.55 10.87 -20.80
CA LEU A 440 51.32 11.31 -19.62
C LEU A 440 51.63 12.80 -19.35
N GLY A 441 51.41 13.24 -18.10
CA GLY A 441 52.16 14.39 -17.54
C GLY A 441 51.53 15.07 -16.33
N ASP A 442 51.69 14.51 -15.13
CA ASP A 442 51.44 15.27 -13.89
C ASP A 442 52.53 16.34 -13.72
N GLY A 443 52.13 17.59 -13.47
CA GLY A 443 53.05 18.70 -13.26
C GLY A 443 52.33 19.99 -12.88
N GLU A 444 52.65 20.52 -11.70
CA GLU A 444 52.10 21.78 -11.20
C GLU A 444 52.80 23.02 -11.81
N GLU A 445 52.27 24.20 -11.48
CA GLU A 445 52.85 25.53 -11.73
C GLU A 445 53.01 25.99 -13.19
N ASN A 446 52.09 26.86 -13.63
CA ASN A 446 52.43 28.20 -14.16
C ASN A 446 51.19 29.12 -14.22
N GLU A 447 50.74 29.61 -13.06
CA GLU A 447 49.50 30.40 -12.93
C GLU A 447 49.65 31.89 -13.36
N HIS A 448 50.50 32.19 -14.36
CA HIS A 448 50.89 33.57 -14.72
C HIS A 448 50.63 33.97 -16.19
N GLN A 449 49.81 33.22 -16.93
CA GLN A 449 49.46 33.55 -18.33
C GLN A 449 47.96 33.68 -18.65
N ARG A 450 47.08 33.73 -17.66
CA ARG A 450 45.63 34.01 -17.85
C ARG A 450 45.31 35.52 -17.83
N ASN A 451 45.88 36.31 -18.76
CA ASN A 451 45.53 37.74 -18.85
C ASN A 451 45.58 38.38 -20.25
N SER A 452 45.40 37.59 -21.33
CA SER A 452 44.90 38.15 -22.60
C SER A 452 43.37 38.23 -22.53
N ALA A 453 42.82 39.43 -22.38
CA ALA A 453 41.41 39.66 -22.67
C ALA A 453 41.19 39.54 -24.19
N ASP A 454 40.19 38.77 -24.63
CA ASP A 454 39.84 38.65 -26.05
C ASP A 454 39.33 40.02 -26.58
N LEU A 455 40.26 40.80 -27.16
CA LEU A 455 40.00 42.11 -27.76
C LEU A 455 39.53 41.94 -29.21
N HIS A 456 38.31 42.38 -29.51
CA HIS A 456 37.77 42.41 -30.85
C HIS A 456 37.97 43.79 -31.49
N PHE A 457 38.44 43.84 -32.73
CA PHE A 457 38.55 45.07 -33.53
C PHE A 457 37.21 45.41 -34.19
N CYS A 458 36.58 46.50 -33.76
CA CYS A 458 35.36 46.99 -34.39
C CYS A 458 35.69 47.76 -35.69
N SER A 459 35.21 47.26 -36.84
CA SER A 459 35.44 47.86 -38.16
C SER A 459 35.02 49.33 -38.25
N GLU A 460 33.80 49.66 -37.84
CA GLU A 460 33.25 51.03 -37.93
C GLU A 460 33.81 52.00 -36.87
N CYS A 461 34.42 51.49 -35.79
CA CYS A 461 35.01 52.35 -34.73
C CYS A 461 36.55 52.39 -34.76
N HIS A 462 37.19 51.51 -35.56
CA HIS A 462 38.65 51.31 -35.64
C HIS A 462 39.37 51.15 -34.28
N VAL A 463 38.72 50.48 -33.31
CA VAL A 463 39.24 50.27 -31.96
C VAL A 463 39.18 48.79 -31.57
N PHE A 464 40.28 48.28 -31.00
CA PHE A 464 40.32 47.02 -30.26
C PHE A 464 39.65 47.20 -28.90
N GLN A 465 38.58 46.45 -28.65
CA GLN A 465 37.77 46.58 -27.44
C GLN A 465 37.39 45.20 -26.86
N PRO A 466 37.21 45.05 -25.53
CA PRO A 466 36.67 43.83 -24.96
C PRO A 466 35.25 43.57 -25.48
N LEU A 467 34.93 42.29 -25.70
CA LEU A 467 33.61 41.86 -26.15
C LEU A 467 32.48 42.49 -25.30
N ARG A 468 31.41 42.96 -25.96
CA ARG A 468 30.22 43.60 -25.35
C ARG A 468 30.44 44.97 -24.66
N THR A 469 31.55 45.67 -24.92
CA THR A 469 31.71 47.08 -24.51
C THR A 469 31.01 48.05 -25.49
N LYS A 470 30.69 49.28 -25.03
CA LYS A 470 29.92 50.27 -25.78
C LYS A 470 30.78 51.47 -26.20
N HIS A 471 30.77 51.81 -27.50
CA HIS A 471 31.10 53.15 -28.00
C HIS A 471 29.83 53.99 -28.27
N TRP A 472 29.99 55.31 -28.39
CA TRP A 472 28.94 56.26 -28.77
C TRP A 472 28.54 56.05 -30.25
N ASP A 473 27.25 56.21 -30.55
CA ASP A 473 26.58 56.10 -31.87
C ASP A 473 26.83 54.87 -32.78
N CYS A 474 27.64 53.89 -32.36
CA CYS A 474 27.94 52.64 -33.09
C CYS A 474 26.71 51.88 -33.68
N GLY A 475 25.56 51.90 -32.99
CA GLY A 475 24.31 51.24 -33.43
C GLY A 475 24.30 49.70 -33.39
N ARG A 476 25.40 49.05 -33.80
CA ARG A 476 25.57 47.58 -33.86
C ARG A 476 26.15 46.98 -32.58
N CYS A 477 26.76 47.79 -31.73
CA CYS A 477 27.33 47.40 -30.44
C CYS A 477 26.20 47.02 -29.45
N THR A 478 26.26 45.82 -28.87
CA THR A 478 25.21 45.24 -28.02
C THR A 478 24.94 46.06 -26.75
N ARG A 479 23.69 46.06 -26.29
CA ARG A 479 23.33 46.62 -24.97
C ARG A 479 23.88 45.76 -23.84
N GLN A 480 24.20 46.44 -22.74
CA GLN A 480 24.66 45.83 -21.50
C GLN A 480 23.51 45.07 -20.79
N TYR A 481 23.78 43.82 -20.42
CA TYR A 481 23.02 42.93 -19.52
C TYR A 481 21.48 43.05 -19.48
N ASP A 482 20.78 42.20 -20.24
CA ASP A 482 19.33 41.98 -20.10
C ASP A 482 18.93 41.36 -18.73
N HIS A 483 19.87 40.72 -18.01
CA HIS A 483 19.58 39.91 -16.82
C HIS A 483 19.08 40.69 -15.58
N GLN A 484 18.97 42.03 -15.63
CA GLN A 484 18.45 42.83 -14.51
C GLN A 484 16.99 42.49 -14.16
N TYR A 485 16.22 41.92 -15.09
CA TYR A 485 14.80 41.61 -14.89
C TYR A 485 14.54 40.37 -14.00
N VAL A 486 15.52 39.47 -13.84
CA VAL A 486 15.37 38.25 -13.01
C VAL A 486 14.99 38.58 -11.57
N GLN A 487 15.51 39.69 -11.01
CA GLN A 487 15.17 40.13 -9.65
C GLN A 487 13.73 40.64 -9.53
N SER A 488 13.20 41.34 -10.55
CA SER A 488 11.80 41.75 -10.56
C SER A 488 10.85 40.58 -10.76
N ASP A 489 11.22 39.60 -11.59
CA ASP A 489 10.38 38.43 -11.86
C ASP A 489 10.25 37.56 -10.59
N ILE A 490 11.35 37.32 -9.86
CA ILE A 490 11.33 36.63 -8.57
C ILE A 490 10.46 37.38 -7.55
N ALA A 491 10.66 38.69 -7.40
CA ALA A 491 9.89 39.48 -6.44
C ALA A 491 8.38 39.44 -6.72
N LEU A 492 7.99 39.56 -8.00
CA LEU A 492 6.59 39.53 -8.44
C LEU A 492 5.93 38.15 -8.27
N ILE A 493 6.69 37.06 -8.44
CA ILE A 493 6.21 35.69 -8.16
C ILE A 493 5.94 35.51 -6.64
N LEU A 494 6.82 36.02 -5.79
CA LEU A 494 6.70 35.92 -4.32
C LEU A 494 5.57 36.80 -3.77
N GLU A 495 5.42 38.00 -4.32
CA GLU A 495 4.30 38.90 -4.04
C GLU A 495 2.96 38.24 -4.44
N GLY A 496 2.91 37.61 -5.62
CA GLY A 496 1.75 36.83 -6.05
C GLY A 496 1.42 35.66 -5.10
N ALA A 497 2.42 34.88 -4.71
CA ALA A 497 2.25 33.80 -3.74
C ALA A 497 1.74 34.30 -2.37
N ALA A 498 2.26 35.42 -1.87
CA ALA A 498 1.79 36.04 -0.64
C ALA A 498 0.34 36.57 -0.74
N MET A 499 -0.05 37.16 -1.88
CA MET A 499 -1.43 37.57 -2.12
C MET A 499 -2.38 36.38 -2.25
N MET A 500 -1.94 35.25 -2.82
CA MET A 500 -2.73 34.00 -2.86
C MET A 500 -2.94 33.42 -1.46
N ASP A 501 -1.91 33.39 -0.60
CA ASP A 501 -2.04 32.92 0.78
C ASP A 501 -2.99 33.81 1.60
N VAL A 502 -2.77 35.14 1.60
CA VAL A 502 -3.63 36.09 2.32
C VAL A 502 -5.08 36.08 1.81
N THR A 503 -5.31 35.89 0.50
CA THR A 503 -6.67 35.71 -0.01
C THR A 503 -7.26 34.35 0.35
N SER A 504 -6.46 33.28 0.44
CA SER A 504 -6.94 31.97 0.93
C SER A 504 -7.41 32.02 2.39
N ILE A 505 -6.70 32.75 3.25
CA ILE A 505 -7.09 33.02 4.65
C ILE A 505 -8.32 33.95 4.73
N ALA A 506 -8.50 34.83 3.74
CA ALA A 506 -9.64 35.74 3.66
C ALA A 506 -10.93 35.14 3.04
N PHE A 507 -10.92 33.88 2.60
CA PHE A 507 -12.14 33.17 2.17
C PHE A 507 -12.98 32.83 3.41
N SER A 508 -14.00 33.64 3.67
CA SER A 508 -14.98 33.35 4.72
C SER A 508 -15.91 32.20 4.30
N GLU A 509 -16.17 31.27 5.22
CA GLU A 509 -17.34 30.40 5.14
C GLU A 509 -18.62 31.25 5.17
N GLY A 510 -19.68 30.77 4.52
CA GLY A 510 -20.98 31.45 4.48
C GLY A 510 -22.11 30.42 4.50
N GLU A 511 -23.17 30.72 5.25
CA GLU A 511 -24.28 29.78 5.49
C GLU A 511 -25.13 29.50 4.24
N ASP A 512 -25.11 30.41 3.26
CA ASP A 512 -25.70 30.22 1.93
C ASP A 512 -24.72 30.61 0.81
N VAL A 513 -24.86 29.92 -0.33
CA VAL A 513 -24.03 30.06 -1.53
C VAL A 513 -24.14 31.46 -2.14
N ASN A 514 -25.33 32.08 -2.15
CA ASN A 514 -25.51 33.41 -2.73
C ASN A 514 -24.77 34.49 -1.93
N ASP A 515 -24.80 34.41 -0.60
CA ASP A 515 -24.10 35.37 0.27
C ASP A 515 -22.59 35.11 0.31
N TRP A 516 -22.17 33.84 0.28
CA TRP A 516 -20.76 33.47 0.08
C TRP A 516 -20.20 34.09 -1.22
N PHE A 517 -20.95 34.00 -2.34
CA PHE A 517 -20.53 34.63 -3.59
C PHE A 517 -20.50 36.16 -3.51
N LYS A 518 -21.47 36.83 -2.86
CA LYS A 518 -21.44 38.29 -2.68
C LYS A 518 -20.20 38.76 -1.90
N ILE A 519 -19.79 38.01 -0.88
CA ILE A 519 -18.61 38.35 -0.07
C ILE A 519 -17.30 38.11 -0.86
N ASN A 520 -17.21 36.99 -1.57
CA ASN A 520 -15.97 36.51 -2.19
C ASN A 520 -15.78 36.87 -3.67
N ALA A 521 -16.81 37.35 -4.40
CA ALA A 521 -16.71 37.64 -5.84
C ALA A 521 -15.56 38.60 -6.21
N LEU A 522 -15.30 39.63 -5.39
CA LEU A 522 -14.17 40.54 -5.62
C LEU A 522 -12.82 39.83 -5.47
N TYR A 523 -12.69 38.91 -4.50
CA TYR A 523 -11.47 38.11 -4.35
C TYR A 523 -11.30 37.15 -5.53
N ILE A 524 -12.36 36.51 -6.01
CA ILE A 524 -12.32 35.63 -7.19
C ILE A 524 -11.82 36.38 -8.43
N VAL A 525 -12.31 37.61 -8.68
CA VAL A 525 -11.84 38.46 -9.80
C VAL A 525 -10.38 38.86 -9.63
N LEU A 526 -9.95 39.26 -8.43
CA LEU A 526 -8.55 39.61 -8.16
C LEU A 526 -7.61 38.39 -8.32
N TRP A 527 -8.04 37.21 -7.86
CA TRP A 527 -7.29 35.95 -7.96
C TRP A 527 -7.14 35.50 -9.43
N PHE A 528 -8.20 35.63 -10.24
CA PHE A 528 -8.14 35.37 -11.68
C PHE A 528 -7.20 36.34 -12.42
N MET A 529 -7.25 37.63 -12.09
CA MET A 529 -6.33 38.63 -12.66
C MET A 529 -4.87 38.32 -12.28
N LEU A 530 -4.62 37.89 -11.04
CA LEU A 530 -3.29 37.49 -10.56
C LEU A 530 -2.78 36.23 -11.28
N MET A 531 -3.64 35.22 -11.49
CA MET A 531 -3.31 34.05 -12.32
C MET A 531 -2.91 34.46 -13.75
N CYS A 532 -3.65 35.38 -14.38
CA CYS A 532 -3.32 35.86 -15.72
C CYS A 532 -1.94 36.56 -15.79
N VAL A 533 -1.53 37.25 -14.73
CA VAL A 533 -0.16 37.83 -14.63
C VAL A 533 0.88 36.75 -14.43
N LEU A 534 0.69 35.82 -13.49
CA LEU A 534 1.64 34.75 -13.19
C LEU A 534 1.84 33.79 -14.38
N LEU A 535 0.81 33.53 -15.18
CA LEU A 535 0.90 32.78 -16.44
C LEU A 535 1.84 33.40 -17.48
N ILE A 536 2.16 34.70 -17.37
CA ILE A 536 3.12 35.40 -18.23
C ILE A 536 4.49 35.51 -17.54
N VAL A 537 4.50 35.85 -16.25
CA VAL A 537 5.74 36.09 -15.47
C VAL A 537 6.52 34.80 -15.22
N VAL A 538 5.86 33.67 -14.93
CA VAL A 538 6.55 32.41 -14.63
C VAL A 538 7.29 31.83 -15.85
N PRO A 539 6.70 31.75 -17.06
CA PRO A 539 7.46 31.38 -18.26
C PRO A 539 8.57 32.37 -18.61
N LEU A 540 8.36 33.67 -18.40
CA LEU A 540 9.38 34.69 -18.62
C LEU A 540 10.57 34.52 -17.67
N PHE A 541 10.32 34.25 -16.38
CA PHE A 541 11.34 33.92 -15.40
C PHE A 541 12.16 32.70 -15.83
N PHE A 542 11.52 31.60 -16.23
CA PHE A 542 12.24 30.42 -16.71
C PHE A 542 13.07 30.68 -17.97
N TYR A 543 12.56 31.50 -18.91
CA TYR A 543 13.32 31.92 -20.08
C TYR A 543 14.54 32.79 -19.71
N GLN A 544 14.39 33.74 -18.78
CA GLN A 544 15.51 34.55 -18.30
C GLN A 544 16.53 33.73 -17.48
N ALA A 545 16.07 32.75 -16.69
CA ALA A 545 16.93 31.81 -15.98
C ALA A 545 17.71 30.90 -16.96
N TYR A 546 17.07 30.46 -18.05
CA TYR A 546 17.74 29.75 -19.16
C TYR A 546 18.78 30.63 -19.88
N LEU A 547 18.48 31.92 -20.11
CA LEU A 547 19.45 32.87 -20.66
C LEU A 547 20.65 33.08 -19.73
N VAL A 548 20.43 33.14 -18.41
CA VAL A 548 21.51 33.19 -17.41
C VAL A 548 22.32 31.89 -17.40
N SER A 549 21.69 30.71 -17.42
CA SER A 549 22.40 29.43 -17.35
C SER A 549 23.16 29.08 -18.63
N THR A 550 22.65 29.48 -19.80
CA THR A 550 23.36 29.39 -21.09
C THR A 550 24.32 30.57 -21.34
N ASN A 551 24.31 31.57 -20.45
CA ASN A 551 25.23 32.71 -20.48
C ASN A 551 25.08 33.57 -21.76
N GLN A 552 23.84 33.78 -22.20
CA GLN A 552 23.42 34.51 -23.42
C GLN A 552 22.49 35.66 -23.06
N THR A 553 22.54 36.81 -23.76
CA THR A 553 21.45 37.81 -23.65
C THR A 553 20.28 37.43 -24.58
N SER A 554 19.09 37.98 -24.32
CA SER A 554 17.90 37.75 -25.14
C SER A 554 18.13 38.13 -26.61
N TRP A 555 18.92 39.17 -26.85
CA TRP A 555 19.30 39.62 -28.19
C TRP A 555 20.27 38.66 -28.88
N GLU A 556 21.19 38.04 -28.14
CA GLU A 556 22.10 37.03 -28.70
C GLU A 556 21.36 35.74 -29.02
N HIS A 557 20.50 35.27 -28.12
CA HIS A 557 19.68 34.09 -28.36
C HIS A 557 18.78 34.26 -29.59
N ALA A 558 18.14 35.42 -29.73
CA ALA A 558 17.24 35.70 -30.86
C ALA A 558 17.95 36.10 -32.17
N ARG A 559 19.20 36.60 -32.14
CA ARG A 559 19.88 37.19 -33.32
C ARG A 559 21.40 36.94 -33.41
N ARG A 560 21.92 35.83 -32.84
CA ARG A 560 23.35 35.43 -32.90
C ARG A 560 23.98 35.61 -34.30
N SER A 561 23.30 35.11 -35.33
CA SER A 561 23.69 35.18 -36.74
C SER A 561 23.71 36.59 -37.35
N SER A 562 23.12 37.59 -36.69
CA SER A 562 23.13 39.00 -37.12
C SER A 562 24.20 39.85 -36.42
N ILE A 563 24.95 39.27 -35.48
CA ILE A 563 25.95 39.98 -34.68
C ILE A 563 27.33 39.64 -35.26
N THR A 564 27.92 40.56 -36.02
CA THR A 564 29.13 40.30 -36.85
C THR A 564 30.33 39.76 -36.09
N TYR A 565 30.52 40.12 -34.81
CA TYR A 565 31.62 39.59 -34.00
C TYR A 565 31.33 38.22 -33.36
N LEU A 566 30.08 37.74 -33.39
CA LEU A 566 29.69 36.40 -32.93
C LEU A 566 29.56 35.38 -34.07
N GLN A 567 29.35 35.82 -35.31
CA GLN A 567 29.23 34.96 -36.49
C GLN A 567 30.40 33.98 -36.66
N ASN A 568 31.61 34.41 -36.28
CA ASN A 568 32.86 33.67 -36.50
C ASN A 568 33.43 33.02 -35.22
N LEU A 569 32.66 32.95 -34.12
CA LEU A 569 33.07 32.30 -32.88
C LEU A 569 32.41 30.93 -32.74
N PRO A 570 33.17 29.83 -32.53
CA PRO A 570 32.60 28.50 -32.40
C PRO A 570 31.71 28.41 -31.16
N ASP A 571 30.55 27.74 -31.26
CA ASP A 571 29.47 27.85 -30.28
C ASP A 571 29.81 27.43 -28.84
N LYS A 572 30.88 26.66 -28.65
CA LYS A 572 31.41 26.30 -27.31
C LYS A 572 32.15 27.45 -26.60
N ARG A 573 32.51 28.55 -27.28
CA ARG A 573 33.09 29.75 -26.63
C ARG A 573 32.00 30.72 -26.17
N SER A 574 31.79 30.80 -24.85
CA SER A 574 30.97 31.83 -24.21
C SER A 574 31.87 32.89 -23.52
N PRO A 575 31.70 34.20 -23.80
CA PRO A 575 32.66 35.23 -23.38
C PRO A 575 32.61 35.64 -21.90
N PHE A 576 31.75 35.03 -21.06
CA PHE A 576 31.82 35.18 -19.60
C PHE A 576 32.15 33.83 -18.92
N ASN A 577 33.37 33.34 -19.12
CA ASN A 577 33.86 32.06 -18.57
C ASN A 577 34.04 32.02 -17.03
N ARG A 578 33.61 33.06 -16.30
CA ARG A 578 33.77 33.19 -14.84
C ARG A 578 32.67 32.51 -14.02
N GLY A 579 31.66 31.94 -14.69
CA GLY A 579 30.57 31.19 -14.07
C GLY A 579 29.47 32.06 -13.46
N ILE A 580 28.30 31.44 -13.24
CA ILE A 580 27.06 32.08 -12.74
C ILE A 580 27.32 33.00 -11.53
N PHE A 581 28.16 32.56 -10.59
CA PHE A 581 28.36 33.27 -9.32
C PHE A 581 29.26 34.51 -9.39
N GLN A 582 30.09 34.65 -10.43
CA GLN A 582 30.90 35.86 -10.65
C GLN A 582 30.26 36.81 -11.68
N ASN A 583 29.40 36.31 -12.57
CA ASN A 583 28.74 37.11 -13.60
C ASN A 583 27.59 37.99 -13.04
N CYS A 584 27.11 37.71 -11.81
CA CYS A 584 26.14 38.55 -11.08
C CYS A 584 26.77 39.26 -9.86
N PRO A 585 27.41 40.43 -10.05
CA PRO A 585 28.02 41.18 -8.94
C PRO A 585 26.97 41.93 -8.10
N GLY A 586 26.39 41.24 -7.10
CA GLY A 586 25.58 41.88 -6.05
C GLY A 586 24.57 40.95 -5.36
N ASN A 587 24.40 41.14 -4.05
CA ASN A 587 23.27 40.68 -3.23
C ASN A 587 23.02 39.15 -3.13
N TRP A 588 24.06 38.33 -3.20
CA TRP A 588 24.03 36.88 -2.88
C TRP A 588 23.28 36.56 -1.56
N THR A 589 23.43 37.40 -0.54
CA THR A 589 22.76 37.27 0.77
C THR A 589 21.24 37.42 0.71
N GLN A 590 20.70 38.21 -0.24
CA GLN A 590 19.25 38.31 -0.44
C GLN A 590 18.71 37.04 -1.10
N TYR A 591 19.42 36.49 -2.10
CA TYR A 591 19.00 35.25 -2.76
C TYR A 591 18.90 34.07 -1.78
N VAL A 592 19.85 33.91 -0.84
CA VAL A 592 19.81 32.80 0.13
C VAL A 592 18.60 32.90 1.07
N MET A 593 18.28 34.08 1.60
CA MET A 593 17.06 34.28 2.40
C MET A 593 15.78 34.08 1.58
N VAL A 594 15.76 34.55 0.33
CA VAL A 594 14.60 34.42 -0.55
C VAL A 594 14.36 32.96 -0.97
N PHE A 595 15.39 32.23 -1.41
CA PHE A 595 15.23 30.82 -1.81
C PHE A 595 14.85 29.92 -0.64
N THR A 596 15.41 30.15 0.56
CA THR A 596 15.02 29.38 1.76
C THR A 596 13.57 29.64 2.16
N SER A 597 13.12 30.90 2.16
CA SER A 597 11.71 31.26 2.40
C SER A 597 10.77 30.72 1.31
N ALA A 598 11.14 30.86 0.04
CA ALA A 598 10.34 30.41 -1.09
C ALA A 598 10.20 28.88 -1.15
N ALA A 599 11.28 28.14 -0.93
CA ALA A 599 11.24 26.69 -0.84
C ALA A 599 10.41 26.21 0.37
N PHE A 600 10.56 26.86 1.53
CA PHE A 600 9.77 26.55 2.71
C PHE A 600 8.27 26.82 2.50
N ASN A 601 7.91 27.93 1.88
CA ASN A 601 6.53 28.26 1.54
C ASN A 601 5.96 27.33 0.45
N ALA A 602 6.74 26.96 -0.55
CA ALA A 602 6.32 25.97 -1.55
C ALA A 602 6.09 24.58 -0.93
N VAL A 603 6.95 24.15 0.00
CA VAL A 603 6.74 22.92 0.79
C VAL A 603 5.49 23.05 1.67
N LEU A 604 5.25 24.18 2.32
CA LEU A 604 4.02 24.42 3.09
C LEU A 604 2.75 24.37 2.21
N VAL A 605 2.77 24.97 1.01
CA VAL A 605 1.64 24.89 0.08
C VAL A 605 1.42 23.46 -0.40
N LEU A 606 2.48 22.71 -0.73
CA LEU A 606 2.38 21.30 -1.11
C LEU A 606 1.84 20.43 0.04
N VAL A 607 2.28 20.67 1.28
CA VAL A 607 1.78 19.99 2.48
C VAL A 607 0.31 20.35 2.75
N SER A 608 -0.09 21.61 2.62
CA SER A 608 -1.47 22.05 2.78
C SER A 608 -2.40 21.49 1.70
N VAL A 609 -1.95 21.44 0.44
CA VAL A 609 -2.71 20.81 -0.66
C VAL A 609 -2.80 19.30 -0.45
N ALA A 610 -1.73 18.63 -0.01
CA ALA A 610 -1.76 17.21 0.33
C ALA A 610 -2.67 16.92 1.54
N ALA A 611 -2.69 17.79 2.55
CA ALA A 611 -3.57 17.67 3.72
C ALA A 611 -5.03 17.93 3.36
N ALA A 612 -5.33 18.92 2.50
CA ALA A 612 -6.67 19.17 1.99
C ALA A 612 -7.18 18.00 1.12
N ALA A 613 -6.35 17.51 0.18
CA ALA A 613 -6.67 16.34 -0.63
C ALA A 613 -6.87 15.08 0.24
N GLY A 614 -5.99 14.84 1.22
CA GLY A 614 -6.13 13.77 2.21
C GLY A 614 -7.40 13.88 3.05
N THR A 615 -7.81 15.10 3.41
CA THR A 615 -9.06 15.36 4.14
C THR A 615 -10.29 15.07 3.26
N VAL A 616 -10.28 15.50 2.00
CA VAL A 616 -11.36 15.19 1.04
C VAL A 616 -11.45 13.68 0.79
N LEU A 617 -10.32 12.99 0.64
CA LEU A 617 -10.26 11.54 0.48
C LEU A 617 -10.76 10.80 1.75
N LEU A 618 -10.40 11.27 2.94
CA LEU A 618 -10.88 10.72 4.21
C LEU A 618 -12.40 10.92 4.37
N LEU A 619 -12.92 12.12 4.07
CA LEU A 619 -14.35 12.41 4.08
C LEU A 619 -15.10 11.56 3.06
N ALA A 620 -14.54 11.32 1.87
CA ALA A 620 -15.11 10.40 0.88
C ALA A 620 -15.11 8.94 1.37
N TRP A 621 -14.01 8.49 1.98
CA TRP A 621 -13.83 7.14 2.54
C TRP A 621 -14.77 6.85 3.72
N ILE A 622 -15.18 7.89 4.46
CA ILE A 622 -16.22 7.84 5.51
C ILE A 622 -17.62 7.91 4.89
N ARG A 623 -17.88 8.85 3.96
CA ARG A 623 -19.22 9.08 3.39
C ARG A 623 -19.71 7.95 2.49
N ALA A 624 -18.84 7.37 1.67
CA ALA A 624 -19.21 6.32 0.72
C ALA A 624 -19.88 5.08 1.39
N PRO A 625 -19.31 4.45 2.44
CA PRO A 625 -19.95 3.32 3.10
C PRO A 625 -21.26 3.72 3.81
N ILE A 626 -21.38 4.93 4.38
CA ILE A 626 -22.62 5.40 5.02
C ILE A 626 -23.78 5.44 4.01
N VAL A 627 -23.54 6.04 2.83
CA VAL A 627 -24.54 6.16 1.77
C VAL A 627 -24.87 4.80 1.15
N ALA A 628 -23.86 3.94 0.95
CA ALA A 628 -24.08 2.59 0.42
C ALA A 628 -24.92 1.74 1.38
N ALA A 629 -24.57 1.73 2.68
CA ALA A 629 -25.28 0.95 3.69
C ALA A 629 -26.73 1.45 3.90
N LYS A 630 -26.97 2.77 3.87
CA LYS A 630 -28.33 3.32 3.90
C LYS A 630 -29.15 2.95 2.68
N ARG A 631 -28.57 3.04 1.47
CA ARG A 631 -29.25 2.56 0.25
C ARG A 631 -29.63 1.09 0.39
N LEU A 632 -28.73 0.22 0.85
CA LEU A 632 -28.99 -1.22 1.01
C LEU A 632 -30.09 -1.49 2.06
N ALA A 633 -30.14 -0.71 3.14
CA ALA A 633 -31.25 -0.76 4.10
C ALA A 633 -32.59 -0.30 3.49
N GLU A 634 -32.59 0.55 2.46
CA GLU A 634 -33.79 1.08 1.78
C GLU A 634 -34.18 0.34 0.47
N GLU A 635 -33.31 -0.51 -0.08
CA GLU A 635 -33.48 -1.16 -1.40
C GLU A 635 -34.36 -2.43 -1.34
N LEU A 636 -35.33 -2.55 -2.26
CA LEU A 636 -36.22 -3.71 -2.36
C LEU A 636 -35.47 -4.98 -2.81
N ASP A 637 -35.84 -6.13 -2.25
CA ASP A 637 -35.31 -7.43 -2.67
C ASP A 637 -35.78 -7.76 -4.11
N PRO A 638 -34.90 -8.25 -5.00
CA PRO A 638 -35.27 -8.70 -6.34
C PRO A 638 -36.41 -9.75 -6.32
N PRO A 639 -37.38 -9.70 -7.27
CA PRO A 639 -38.48 -10.68 -7.32
C PRO A 639 -38.03 -12.14 -7.41
N GLN A 640 -36.87 -12.40 -8.02
CA GLN A 640 -36.24 -13.72 -8.11
C GLN A 640 -35.92 -14.29 -6.71
N GLU A 641 -35.56 -13.44 -5.76
CA GLU A 641 -35.24 -13.82 -4.38
C GLU A 641 -36.52 -14.01 -3.52
N ALA A 642 -37.72 -13.84 -4.08
CA ALA A 642 -38.97 -14.09 -3.37
C ALA A 642 -39.40 -15.59 -3.42
N THR A 643 -38.77 -16.40 -4.27
CA THR A 643 -39.10 -17.81 -4.50
C THR A 643 -37.92 -18.77 -4.32
N TYR A 644 -38.20 -20.03 -4.04
CA TYR A 644 -37.27 -21.17 -4.13
C TYR A 644 -37.77 -22.19 -5.16
N GLN A 645 -36.88 -23.06 -5.63
CA GLN A 645 -37.21 -24.15 -6.55
C GLN A 645 -37.51 -25.44 -5.76
N ASP A 646 -38.64 -26.08 -6.01
CA ASP A 646 -38.84 -27.48 -5.67
C ASP A 646 -38.30 -28.36 -6.81
N PRO A 647 -37.25 -29.17 -6.59
CA PRO A 647 -36.70 -30.04 -7.63
C PRO A 647 -37.66 -31.18 -8.00
N SER A 648 -38.59 -31.55 -7.11
CA SER A 648 -39.51 -32.68 -7.27
C SER A 648 -40.63 -32.40 -8.30
N THR A 649 -41.15 -31.16 -8.32
CA THR A 649 -42.14 -30.70 -9.31
C THR A 649 -41.55 -29.72 -10.35
N ASN A 650 -40.28 -29.34 -10.19
CA ASN A 650 -39.57 -28.30 -10.93
C ASN A 650 -40.33 -26.95 -11.00
N LYS A 651 -41.01 -26.59 -9.90
CA LYS A 651 -41.76 -25.33 -9.76
C LYS A 651 -41.04 -24.35 -8.86
N LEU A 652 -41.20 -23.05 -9.16
CA LEU A 652 -40.87 -21.99 -8.22
C LEU A 652 -42.04 -21.80 -7.25
N LEU A 653 -41.73 -21.83 -5.95
CA LEU A 653 -42.67 -21.65 -4.85
C LEU A 653 -42.27 -20.43 -4.01
N PRO A 654 -43.21 -19.64 -3.48
CA PRO A 654 -42.89 -18.47 -2.66
C PRO A 654 -42.27 -18.88 -1.31
N PHE A 655 -41.23 -18.16 -0.89
CA PHE A 655 -40.85 -18.11 0.52
C PHE A 655 -41.97 -17.50 1.36
N GLY A 656 -42.11 -17.90 2.63
CA GLY A 656 -42.93 -17.16 3.60
C GLY A 656 -42.31 -15.81 3.96
N SER A 657 -42.94 -15.06 4.87
CA SER A 657 -42.42 -13.79 5.39
C SER A 657 -42.27 -13.82 6.91
N LEU A 658 -41.21 -13.18 7.39
CA LEU A 658 -41.05 -12.84 8.80
C LEU A 658 -42.13 -11.82 9.28
N GLY A 659 -42.67 -11.04 8.34
CA GLY A 659 -43.80 -10.12 8.57
C GLY A 659 -45.14 -10.82 8.80
N ASP A 660 -45.30 -12.09 8.40
CA ASP A 660 -46.55 -12.83 8.60
C ASP A 660 -46.82 -13.02 10.09
N GLU A 661 -48.02 -12.66 10.54
CA GLU A 661 -48.37 -12.47 11.96
C GLU A 661 -48.03 -13.69 12.84
N LYS A 662 -48.42 -14.88 12.39
CA LYS A 662 -48.16 -16.17 13.04
C LYS A 662 -46.94 -16.86 12.43
N ALA A 663 -46.27 -17.67 13.24
CA ALA A 663 -45.30 -18.65 12.74
C ALA A 663 -46.02 -19.88 12.14
N GLU A 664 -45.38 -20.55 11.19
CA GLU A 664 -45.82 -21.86 10.67
C GLU A 664 -44.99 -23.03 11.23
N VAL A 665 -43.78 -22.76 11.72
CA VAL A 665 -42.88 -23.77 12.32
C VAL A 665 -42.29 -23.27 13.63
N SER A 666 -41.85 -24.16 14.52
CA SER A 666 -41.23 -23.81 15.80
C SER A 666 -39.85 -23.15 15.59
N LEU A 667 -39.06 -23.63 14.63
CA LEU A 667 -37.69 -23.16 14.37
C LEU A 667 -37.39 -23.00 12.86
N THR A 668 -36.88 -21.84 12.47
CA THR A 668 -36.11 -21.71 11.21
C THR A 668 -34.61 -21.71 11.55
N VAL A 669 -33.82 -22.52 10.85
CA VAL A 669 -32.35 -22.43 10.87
C VAL A 669 -31.86 -21.80 9.57
N VAL A 670 -31.15 -20.67 9.65
CA VAL A 670 -30.57 -19.96 8.51
C VAL A 670 -29.08 -20.27 8.41
N ILE A 671 -28.64 -20.79 7.27
CA ILE A 671 -27.23 -21.16 7.01
C ILE A 671 -26.71 -20.35 5.82
N PRO A 672 -25.89 -19.31 6.01
CA PRO A 672 -25.29 -18.56 4.92
C PRO A 672 -24.12 -19.34 4.29
N ALA A 673 -24.10 -19.46 2.97
CA ALA A 673 -23.07 -20.18 2.23
C ALA A 673 -22.49 -19.33 1.09
N TYR A 674 -21.16 -19.30 0.98
CA TYR A 674 -20.44 -18.66 -0.11
C TYR A 674 -19.19 -19.45 -0.47
N ASN A 675 -19.30 -20.29 -1.50
CA ASN A 675 -18.27 -21.26 -1.88
C ASN A 675 -17.90 -22.21 -0.72
N GLU A 676 -18.85 -23.05 -0.35
CA GLU A 676 -18.81 -23.98 0.79
C GLU A 676 -19.00 -25.45 0.35
N GLU A 677 -18.68 -25.80 -0.92
CA GLU A 677 -19.01 -27.12 -1.49
C GLU A 677 -18.53 -28.31 -0.65
N ASP A 678 -17.36 -28.19 -0.01
CA ASP A 678 -16.75 -29.21 0.85
C ASP A 678 -17.41 -29.34 2.24
N ARG A 679 -17.96 -28.24 2.78
CA ARG A 679 -18.37 -28.15 4.20
C ARG A 679 -19.88 -28.21 4.39
N ILE A 680 -20.64 -27.54 3.52
CA ILE A 680 -22.10 -27.36 3.65
C ILE A 680 -22.87 -28.68 3.79
N LEU A 681 -22.36 -29.76 3.16
CA LEU A 681 -22.98 -31.08 3.18
C LEU A 681 -22.99 -31.74 4.57
N VAL A 682 -21.95 -31.51 5.37
CA VAL A 682 -21.85 -32.04 6.75
C VAL A 682 -22.80 -31.27 7.65
N THR A 683 -22.70 -29.94 7.63
CA THR A 683 -23.53 -29.01 8.41
C THR A 683 -25.03 -29.24 8.19
N ILE A 684 -25.46 -29.46 6.93
CA ILE A 684 -26.86 -29.81 6.62
C ILE A 684 -27.24 -31.17 7.21
N LYS A 685 -26.41 -32.20 7.04
CA LYS A 685 -26.72 -33.56 7.51
C LYS A 685 -26.84 -33.63 9.03
N ASP A 686 -25.91 -33.02 9.76
CA ASP A 686 -25.92 -32.98 11.22
C ASP A 686 -27.10 -32.17 11.75
N THR A 687 -27.40 -31.03 11.12
CA THR A 687 -28.57 -30.20 11.46
C THR A 687 -29.88 -30.97 11.24
N VAL A 688 -30.05 -31.62 10.08
CA VAL A 688 -31.24 -32.45 9.81
C VAL A 688 -31.33 -33.61 10.80
N ALA A 689 -30.23 -34.31 11.09
CA ALA A 689 -30.21 -35.44 12.01
C ALA A 689 -30.63 -35.04 13.43
N PHE A 690 -30.10 -33.93 13.95
CA PHE A 690 -30.47 -33.40 15.27
C PHE A 690 -31.93 -32.90 15.32
N LEU A 691 -32.39 -32.18 14.30
CA LEU A 691 -33.76 -31.66 14.29
C LEU A 691 -34.82 -32.75 14.09
N ASP A 692 -34.51 -33.82 13.33
CA ASP A 692 -35.35 -35.04 13.30
C ASP A 692 -35.28 -35.83 14.61
N GLU A 693 -34.15 -35.86 15.31
CA GLU A 693 -34.06 -36.43 16.67
C GLU A 693 -34.98 -35.67 17.63
N LYS A 694 -35.01 -34.33 17.55
CA LYS A 694 -35.88 -33.48 18.37
C LYS A 694 -37.35 -33.65 18.01
N LYS A 695 -37.71 -33.66 16.72
CA LYS A 695 -39.07 -33.89 16.21
C LYS A 695 -39.64 -35.29 16.53
N LYS A 696 -38.77 -36.29 16.76
CA LYS A 696 -39.19 -37.62 17.26
C LYS A 696 -39.47 -37.62 18.77
N LYS A 697 -38.86 -36.73 19.54
CA LYS A 697 -39.08 -36.56 20.98
C LYS A 697 -40.29 -35.68 21.29
N ASP A 698 -40.51 -34.65 20.47
CA ASP A 698 -41.65 -33.73 20.55
C ASP A 698 -42.34 -33.64 19.18
N VAL A 699 -43.55 -34.20 19.11
CA VAL A 699 -44.37 -34.24 17.89
C VAL A 699 -44.90 -32.85 17.50
N SER A 700 -44.95 -31.89 18.44
CA SER A 700 -45.32 -30.50 18.15
C SER A 700 -44.15 -29.69 17.57
N PHE A 701 -42.91 -30.14 17.79
CA PHE A 701 -41.73 -29.47 17.26
C PHE A 701 -41.65 -29.59 15.74
N SER A 702 -41.58 -28.44 15.08
CA SER A 702 -41.52 -28.31 13.63
C SER A 702 -40.37 -27.39 13.24
N TYR A 703 -39.70 -27.68 12.12
CA TYR A 703 -38.54 -26.92 11.70
C TYR A 703 -38.47 -26.75 10.19
N GLU A 704 -37.75 -25.73 9.75
CA GLU A 704 -37.24 -25.59 8.38
C GLU A 704 -35.76 -25.13 8.41
N ILE A 705 -35.01 -25.45 7.37
CA ILE A 705 -33.64 -24.99 7.14
C ILE A 705 -33.66 -24.12 5.87
N ILE A 706 -33.22 -22.87 5.95
CA ILE A 706 -33.03 -21.97 4.82
C ILE A 706 -31.52 -21.81 4.61
N VAL A 707 -31.00 -22.47 3.56
CA VAL A 707 -29.63 -22.26 3.10
C VAL A 707 -29.63 -21.05 2.17
N VAL A 708 -28.71 -20.10 2.37
CA VAL A 708 -28.62 -18.87 1.57
C VAL A 708 -27.32 -18.85 0.79
N ASP A 709 -27.41 -19.09 -0.51
CA ASP A 709 -26.33 -18.99 -1.49
C ASP A 709 -26.06 -17.52 -1.84
N ASP A 710 -24.95 -16.97 -1.35
CA ASP A 710 -24.50 -15.58 -1.53
C ASP A 710 -23.71 -15.40 -2.85
N CYS A 711 -24.23 -16.00 -3.93
CA CYS A 711 -23.60 -16.15 -5.25
C CYS A 711 -22.30 -16.97 -5.26
N SER A 712 -22.37 -18.21 -4.81
CA SER A 712 -21.29 -19.19 -4.97
C SER A 712 -21.03 -19.49 -6.45
N VAL A 713 -19.76 -19.72 -6.78
CA VAL A 713 -19.26 -20.10 -8.12
C VAL A 713 -18.77 -21.55 -8.19
N ASP A 714 -18.75 -22.25 -7.04
CA ASP A 714 -18.49 -23.68 -6.91
C ASP A 714 -19.79 -24.52 -6.91
N LYS A 715 -19.71 -25.81 -6.56
CA LYS A 715 -20.88 -26.72 -6.57
C LYS A 715 -21.75 -26.61 -5.31
N THR A 716 -21.60 -25.58 -4.46
CA THR A 716 -22.43 -25.37 -3.25
C THR A 716 -23.92 -25.53 -3.56
N VAL A 717 -24.39 -24.90 -4.64
CA VAL A 717 -25.79 -24.97 -5.10
C VAL A 717 -26.21 -26.40 -5.42
N ASP A 718 -25.41 -27.16 -6.17
CA ASP A 718 -25.71 -28.55 -6.54
C ASP A 718 -25.71 -29.49 -5.34
N VAL A 719 -24.78 -29.28 -4.40
CA VAL A 719 -24.70 -30.03 -3.14
C VAL A 719 -25.94 -29.81 -2.29
N VAL A 720 -26.38 -28.56 -2.14
CA VAL A 720 -27.60 -28.23 -1.38
C VAL A 720 -28.85 -28.75 -2.08
N MET A 721 -28.99 -28.57 -3.40
CA MET A 721 -30.16 -29.04 -4.15
C MET A 721 -30.34 -30.57 -4.11
N LYS A 722 -29.25 -31.35 -4.00
CA LYS A 722 -29.32 -32.81 -3.77
C LYS A 722 -29.92 -33.15 -2.41
N GLU A 723 -29.55 -32.46 -1.33
CA GLU A 723 -30.16 -32.67 -0.02
C GLU A 723 -31.60 -32.11 0.06
N VAL A 724 -31.92 -31.01 -0.63
CA VAL A 724 -33.33 -30.53 -0.80
C VAL A 724 -34.20 -31.60 -1.46
N GLN A 725 -33.75 -32.19 -2.58
CA GLN A 725 -34.48 -33.26 -3.27
C GLN A 725 -34.69 -34.50 -2.39
N LYS A 726 -33.74 -34.79 -1.50
CA LYS A 726 -33.74 -35.94 -0.59
C LYS A 726 -34.63 -35.76 0.64
N HIS A 727 -34.79 -34.52 1.14
CA HIS A 727 -35.48 -34.24 2.41
C HIS A 727 -36.80 -33.43 2.27
N SER A 728 -37.21 -33.06 1.06
CA SER A 728 -38.32 -32.15 0.74
C SER A 728 -38.06 -30.67 1.05
N VAL A 729 -38.65 -29.81 0.20
CA VAL A 729 -38.75 -28.36 0.38
C VAL A 729 -39.51 -27.92 1.63
N ASP A 730 -40.23 -28.82 2.29
CA ASP A 730 -40.82 -28.54 3.61
C ASP A 730 -39.76 -28.45 4.71
N ARG A 731 -38.63 -29.16 4.53
CA ARG A 731 -37.52 -29.23 5.50
C ARG A 731 -36.33 -28.37 5.13
N ILE A 732 -35.93 -28.35 3.86
CA ILE A 732 -34.72 -27.63 3.39
C ILE A 732 -35.09 -26.77 2.18
N ARG A 733 -34.74 -25.48 2.21
CA ARG A 733 -34.99 -24.53 1.12
C ARG A 733 -33.69 -23.82 0.77
N LEU A 734 -33.41 -23.69 -0.53
CA LEU A 734 -32.29 -22.91 -1.04
C LEU A 734 -32.80 -21.53 -1.49
N LEU A 735 -32.29 -20.48 -0.86
CA LEU A 735 -32.38 -19.10 -1.34
C LEU A 735 -31.11 -18.78 -2.14
N ARG A 736 -31.25 -18.36 -3.40
CA ARG A 736 -30.12 -17.93 -4.22
C ARG A 736 -30.17 -16.42 -4.44
N LEU A 737 -29.19 -15.70 -3.92
CA LEU A 737 -29.10 -14.26 -4.11
C LEU A 737 -28.65 -13.91 -5.54
N GLN A 738 -29.03 -12.74 -6.02
CA GLN A 738 -28.66 -12.25 -7.36
C GLN A 738 -27.33 -11.47 -7.37
N LYS A 739 -26.78 -11.19 -6.18
CA LYS A 739 -25.54 -10.45 -5.95
C LYS A 739 -24.92 -10.91 -4.62
N ASN A 740 -23.58 -11.01 -4.55
CA ASN A 740 -22.88 -11.19 -3.29
C ASN A 740 -23.10 -9.96 -2.37
N HIS A 741 -23.84 -10.15 -1.30
CA HIS A 741 -24.05 -9.16 -0.25
C HIS A 741 -23.03 -9.33 0.90
N GLY A 742 -22.61 -10.57 1.17
CA GLY A 742 -21.78 -10.95 2.31
C GLY A 742 -22.60 -11.57 3.44
N LYS A 743 -21.91 -12.16 4.43
CA LYS A 743 -22.49 -12.96 5.52
C LYS A 743 -23.71 -12.34 6.19
N GLY A 744 -23.63 -11.09 6.63
CA GLY A 744 -24.75 -10.39 7.28
C GLY A 744 -25.92 -10.16 6.32
N GLY A 745 -25.65 -9.80 5.07
CA GLY A 745 -26.66 -9.65 4.03
C GLY A 745 -27.37 -10.97 3.73
N ALA A 746 -26.62 -12.07 3.59
CA ALA A 746 -27.16 -13.41 3.40
C ALA A 746 -28.05 -13.87 4.56
N ILE A 747 -27.58 -13.70 5.81
CA ILE A 747 -28.38 -13.99 7.01
C ILE A 747 -29.66 -13.13 7.01
N ARG A 748 -29.56 -11.81 6.79
CA ARG A 748 -30.72 -10.91 6.72
C ARG A 748 -31.76 -11.39 5.69
N LYS A 749 -31.31 -11.71 4.47
CA LYS A 749 -32.18 -12.20 3.38
C LYS A 749 -32.90 -13.49 3.80
N GLY A 750 -32.19 -14.45 4.40
CA GLY A 750 -32.76 -15.70 4.92
C GLY A 750 -33.74 -15.49 6.08
N VAL A 751 -33.37 -14.70 7.09
CA VAL A 751 -34.21 -14.41 8.27
C VAL A 751 -35.50 -13.70 7.87
N MET A 752 -35.47 -12.76 6.92
CA MET A 752 -36.69 -12.10 6.40
C MET A 752 -37.69 -13.06 5.74
N ARG A 753 -37.25 -14.28 5.37
CA ARG A 753 -38.04 -15.35 4.74
C ARG A 753 -38.41 -16.49 5.71
N ALA A 754 -38.03 -16.35 6.98
CA ALA A 754 -38.24 -17.36 8.02
C ALA A 754 -39.69 -17.42 8.51
N ARG A 755 -40.25 -18.63 8.54
CA ARG A 755 -41.59 -18.92 9.07
C ARG A 755 -41.59 -19.33 10.55
N GLY A 756 -40.40 -19.41 11.16
CA GLY A 756 -40.18 -19.83 12.53
C GLY A 756 -40.74 -18.88 13.59
N GLU A 757 -41.18 -19.46 14.71
CA GLU A 757 -41.37 -18.77 16.00
C GLU A 757 -40.02 -18.37 16.62
N ARG A 758 -39.01 -19.24 16.45
CA ARG A 758 -37.61 -18.95 16.72
C ARG A 758 -36.81 -19.00 15.43
N VAL A 759 -35.78 -18.18 15.34
CA VAL A 759 -34.84 -18.17 14.22
C VAL A 759 -33.42 -18.33 14.76
N LEU A 760 -32.76 -19.42 14.39
CA LEU A 760 -31.34 -19.63 14.61
C LEU A 760 -30.62 -19.23 13.32
N PHE A 761 -29.46 -18.57 13.41
CA PHE A 761 -28.46 -18.68 12.35
C PHE A 761 -27.26 -19.47 12.85
N ALA A 762 -26.67 -20.26 11.95
CA ALA A 762 -25.51 -21.11 12.19
C ALA A 762 -24.58 -21.05 10.96
N ASP A 763 -23.28 -20.98 11.18
CA ASP A 763 -22.29 -20.94 10.09
C ASP A 763 -22.21 -22.27 9.33
N ALA A 764 -21.91 -22.19 8.02
CA ALA A 764 -21.90 -23.34 7.10
C ALA A 764 -20.77 -24.36 7.34
N ASP A 765 -19.86 -24.10 8.28
CA ASP A 765 -18.63 -24.85 8.53
C ASP A 765 -18.75 -25.93 9.63
N ASN A 766 -19.89 -25.99 10.33
CA ASN A 766 -20.14 -26.86 11.51
C ASN A 766 -19.19 -26.56 12.68
N ALA A 767 -18.56 -25.38 12.74
CA ALA A 767 -17.61 -25.01 13.79
C ALA A 767 -18.26 -24.85 15.18
N THR A 768 -19.59 -24.70 15.24
CA THR A 768 -20.37 -24.76 16.49
C THR A 768 -21.32 -25.95 16.41
N GLU A 769 -21.33 -26.83 17.42
CA GLU A 769 -22.21 -28.01 17.40
C GLU A 769 -23.69 -27.61 17.42
N ILE A 770 -24.46 -28.01 16.42
CA ILE A 770 -25.91 -27.72 16.34
C ILE A 770 -26.70 -28.20 17.57
N ARG A 771 -26.20 -29.22 18.29
CA ARG A 771 -26.79 -29.74 19.53
C ARG A 771 -26.87 -28.69 20.65
N ASP A 772 -26.00 -27.68 20.63
CA ASP A 772 -26.04 -26.58 21.59
C ASP A 772 -27.22 -25.62 21.40
N TYR A 773 -28.00 -25.78 20.33
CA TYR A 773 -29.34 -25.18 20.22
C TYR A 773 -30.18 -25.43 21.48
N ASP A 774 -30.11 -26.62 22.09
CA ASP A 774 -30.91 -26.91 23.29
C ASP A 774 -30.47 -26.07 24.51
N LYS A 775 -29.18 -25.71 24.61
CA LYS A 775 -28.69 -24.76 25.63
C LYS A 775 -29.28 -23.36 25.40
N LEU A 776 -29.22 -22.88 24.15
CA LEU A 776 -29.72 -21.55 23.78
C LEU A 776 -31.25 -21.47 23.93
N ALA A 777 -31.97 -22.52 23.54
CA ALA A 777 -33.42 -22.62 23.66
C ALA A 777 -33.88 -22.56 25.12
N ASN A 778 -33.26 -23.33 26.02
CA ASN A 778 -33.61 -23.32 27.46
C ASN A 778 -33.46 -21.92 28.07
N VAL A 779 -32.37 -21.19 27.76
CA VAL A 779 -32.15 -19.83 28.26
C VAL A 779 -33.10 -18.82 27.62
N MET A 780 -33.51 -19.03 26.36
CA MET A 780 -34.60 -18.26 25.75
C MET A 780 -35.93 -18.50 26.47
N ASP A 781 -36.30 -19.76 26.73
CA ASP A 781 -37.52 -20.13 27.45
C ASP A 781 -37.58 -19.57 28.88
N GLU A 782 -36.44 -19.31 29.52
CA GLU A 782 -36.39 -18.57 30.79
C GLU A 782 -36.52 -17.06 30.59
N ALA A 783 -35.80 -16.47 29.63
CA ALA A 783 -35.83 -15.03 29.35
C ALA A 783 -37.20 -14.53 28.85
N SER A 784 -37.88 -15.30 27.99
CA SER A 784 -39.21 -14.96 27.46
C SER A 784 -40.31 -14.94 28.53
N LYS A 785 -40.07 -15.47 29.73
CA LYS A 785 -40.98 -15.33 30.89
C LYS A 785 -40.86 -13.97 31.58
N THR A 786 -39.81 -13.20 31.30
CA THR A 786 -39.51 -11.92 31.98
C THR A 786 -39.50 -10.70 31.06
N THR A 787 -39.69 -10.87 29.75
CA THR A 787 -39.78 -9.76 28.80
C THR A 787 -40.76 -10.04 27.65
N ASN A 788 -41.42 -8.97 27.17
CA ASN A 788 -42.19 -8.97 25.93
C ASN A 788 -41.47 -8.21 24.79
N SER A 789 -40.28 -7.64 25.05
CA SER A 789 -39.55 -6.79 24.10
C SER A 789 -38.79 -7.56 23.00
N GLY A 790 -38.72 -8.88 23.12
CA GLY A 790 -37.86 -9.75 22.31
C GLY A 790 -36.61 -10.22 23.06
N VAL A 791 -36.15 -11.42 22.69
CA VAL A 791 -35.02 -12.14 23.29
C VAL A 791 -33.98 -12.50 22.23
N VAL A 792 -32.71 -12.29 22.58
CA VAL A 792 -31.53 -12.63 21.77
C VAL A 792 -30.57 -13.46 22.62
N ILE A 793 -30.25 -14.68 22.19
CA ILE A 793 -29.27 -15.54 22.84
C ILE A 793 -28.08 -15.75 21.91
N CYS A 794 -26.90 -15.34 22.36
CA CYS A 794 -25.64 -15.56 21.64
C CYS A 794 -24.95 -16.82 22.18
N GLY A 795 -24.47 -17.68 21.28
CA GLY A 795 -23.35 -18.56 21.61
C GLY A 795 -22.11 -17.73 21.98
N SER A 796 -21.24 -18.27 22.83
CA SER A 796 -20.05 -17.56 23.31
C SER A 796 -18.87 -18.51 23.54
N ARG A 797 -17.77 -18.23 22.81
CA ARG A 797 -16.48 -18.93 22.89
C ARG A 797 -15.56 -18.36 23.97
N ALA A 798 -15.98 -17.31 24.69
CA ALA A 798 -15.16 -16.61 25.68
C ALA A 798 -14.59 -17.52 26.80
N HIS A 799 -15.20 -18.67 27.06
CA HIS A 799 -14.70 -19.67 28.00
C HIS A 799 -13.50 -20.49 27.48
N LEU A 800 -13.23 -20.47 26.17
CA LEU A 800 -12.04 -21.03 25.53
C LEU A 800 -10.91 -19.99 25.44
N GLU A 801 -11.23 -18.71 25.61
CA GLU A 801 -10.30 -17.57 25.47
C GLU A 801 -9.17 -17.63 26.51
N GLU A 802 -9.49 -17.96 27.76
CA GLU A 802 -8.54 -18.06 28.88
C GLU A 802 -7.42 -19.07 28.61
N GLN A 803 -7.75 -20.24 28.06
CA GLN A 803 -6.78 -21.28 27.70
C GLN A 803 -5.90 -20.87 26.50
N ALA A 804 -6.41 -19.99 25.65
CA ALA A 804 -5.74 -19.54 24.44
C ALA A 804 -4.85 -18.29 24.65
N ILE A 805 -5.24 -17.37 25.54
CA ILE A 805 -4.45 -16.17 25.89
C ILE A 805 -3.04 -16.56 26.34
N ALA A 806 -2.93 -17.60 27.19
CA ALA A 806 -1.68 -18.10 27.76
C ALA A 806 -0.67 -18.65 26.73
N LYS A 807 -1.11 -18.96 25.50
CA LYS A 807 -0.27 -19.50 24.42
C LYS A 807 -0.03 -18.53 23.26
N ARG A 808 -0.62 -17.33 23.29
CA ARG A 808 -0.65 -16.39 22.15
C ARG A 808 0.35 -15.25 22.29
N HIS A 809 0.90 -14.82 21.14
CA HIS A 809 1.85 -13.71 21.06
C HIS A 809 1.26 -12.39 21.60
N PRO A 810 1.99 -11.60 22.42
CA PRO A 810 1.43 -10.45 23.14
C PRO A 810 0.70 -9.43 22.26
N LEU A 811 1.18 -9.16 21.04
CA LEU A 811 0.52 -8.24 20.10
C LEU A 811 -0.90 -8.70 19.70
N ARG A 812 -1.12 -10.01 19.52
CA ARG A 812 -2.45 -10.55 19.17
C ARG A 812 -3.41 -10.40 20.35
N ASN A 813 -2.91 -10.60 21.57
CA ASN A 813 -3.68 -10.37 22.79
C ASN A 813 -3.98 -8.88 22.99
N LEU A 814 -3.04 -7.97 22.71
CA LEU A 814 -3.27 -6.51 22.78
C LEU A 814 -4.34 -6.04 21.78
N LEU A 815 -4.27 -6.49 20.53
CA LEU A 815 -5.26 -6.16 19.50
C LEU A 815 -6.66 -6.71 19.84
N MET A 816 -6.73 -7.93 20.39
CA MET A 816 -7.99 -8.54 20.86
C MET A 816 -8.63 -7.75 22.01
N HIS A 817 -7.87 -7.42 23.07
CA HIS A 817 -8.38 -6.60 24.17
C HIS A 817 -8.75 -5.18 23.70
N GLY A 818 -7.98 -4.58 22.78
CA GLY A 818 -8.30 -3.29 22.17
C GLY A 818 -9.61 -3.33 21.38
N PHE A 819 -9.84 -4.40 20.62
CA PHE A 819 -11.10 -4.63 19.90
C PHE A 819 -12.28 -4.81 20.86
N HIS A 820 -12.15 -5.64 21.90
CA HIS A 820 -13.18 -5.79 22.95
C HIS A 820 -13.47 -4.46 23.67
N LEU A 821 -12.46 -3.63 23.93
CA LEU A 821 -12.61 -2.28 24.50
C LEU A 821 -13.38 -1.33 23.56
N ILE A 822 -13.09 -1.35 22.26
CA ILE A 822 -13.78 -0.52 21.26
C ILE A 822 -15.24 -0.94 21.10
N VAL A 823 -15.53 -2.24 20.98
CA VAL A 823 -16.90 -2.76 20.88
C VAL A 823 -17.71 -2.48 22.15
N SER A 824 -17.11 -2.64 23.33
CA SER A 824 -17.81 -2.41 24.61
C SER A 824 -18.02 -0.93 24.96
N THR A 825 -17.12 -0.04 24.53
CA THR A 825 -17.30 1.41 24.74
C THR A 825 -18.27 2.03 23.74
N LEU A 826 -18.22 1.62 22.46
CA LEU A 826 -19.05 2.22 21.40
C LEU A 826 -20.41 1.54 21.23
N CYS A 827 -20.47 0.21 21.27
CA CYS A 827 -21.66 -0.56 20.83
C CYS A 827 -22.37 -1.32 21.97
N ILE A 828 -21.76 -2.36 22.55
CA ILE A 828 -22.44 -3.23 23.54
C ILE A 828 -21.52 -3.70 24.68
N LYS A 829 -21.90 -3.39 25.92
CA LYS A 829 -21.09 -3.63 27.13
C LYS A 829 -21.19 -5.06 27.70
N ASN A 830 -22.31 -5.74 27.47
CA ASN A 830 -22.71 -6.92 28.25
C ASN A 830 -22.66 -8.25 27.45
N VAL A 831 -21.90 -8.28 26.35
CA VAL A 831 -21.63 -9.48 25.54
C VAL A 831 -20.14 -9.53 25.26
N ARG A 832 -19.48 -10.64 25.60
CA ARG A 832 -18.04 -10.82 25.36
C ARG A 832 -17.77 -11.28 23.93
N ASP A 833 -18.40 -12.37 23.51
CA ASP A 833 -18.24 -12.90 22.15
C ASP A 833 -19.37 -12.43 21.22
N THR A 834 -19.29 -11.17 20.80
CA THR A 834 -20.25 -10.61 19.84
C THR A 834 -20.23 -11.33 18.49
N GLN A 835 -19.13 -11.99 18.11
CA GLN A 835 -18.87 -12.54 16.78
C GLN A 835 -19.06 -14.07 16.69
N CYS A 836 -19.71 -14.71 17.67
CA CYS A 836 -20.01 -16.14 17.56
C CYS A 836 -21.00 -16.40 16.41
N GLY A 837 -20.67 -17.35 15.52
CA GLY A 837 -21.48 -17.74 14.35
C GLY A 837 -22.75 -18.53 14.66
N PHE A 838 -23.26 -18.45 15.88
CA PHE A 838 -24.39 -19.25 16.38
C PHE A 838 -25.24 -18.38 17.31
N LYS A 839 -26.37 -17.87 16.83
CA LYS A 839 -27.26 -16.96 17.59
C LYS A 839 -28.73 -17.28 17.37
N LEU A 840 -29.50 -17.29 18.45
CA LEU A 840 -30.92 -17.61 18.48
C LEU A 840 -31.75 -16.37 18.83
N PHE A 841 -32.80 -16.12 18.03
CA PHE A 841 -33.70 -14.98 18.14
C PHE A 841 -35.14 -15.48 18.23
N ASP A 842 -36.00 -14.84 19.03
CA ASP A 842 -37.45 -15.02 18.88
C ASP A 842 -37.97 -14.23 17.67
N ARG A 843 -39.21 -14.50 17.23
CA ARG A 843 -39.83 -13.82 16.08
C ARG A 843 -40.01 -12.31 16.30
N THR A 844 -40.08 -11.83 17.54
CA THR A 844 -40.20 -10.40 17.87
C THR A 844 -38.87 -9.68 17.65
N ALA A 845 -37.78 -10.20 18.23
CA ALA A 845 -36.42 -9.73 18.00
C ALA A 845 -36.06 -9.82 16.51
N SER A 846 -36.35 -10.96 15.88
CA SER A 846 -36.05 -11.17 14.45
C SER A 846 -36.66 -10.07 13.56
N ARG A 847 -37.93 -9.71 13.78
CA ARG A 847 -38.62 -8.66 13.01
C ARG A 847 -37.93 -7.30 13.17
N VAL A 848 -37.68 -6.87 14.41
CA VAL A 848 -37.15 -5.53 14.71
C VAL A 848 -35.67 -5.39 14.29
N LEU A 849 -34.87 -6.45 14.39
CA LEU A 849 -33.42 -6.37 14.22
C LEU A 849 -32.95 -6.54 12.78
N PHE A 850 -33.56 -7.43 11.98
CA PHE A 850 -33.06 -7.72 10.64
C PHE A 850 -33.63 -6.81 9.55
N ALA A 851 -34.84 -6.27 9.70
CA ALA A 851 -35.41 -5.35 8.71
C ALA A 851 -34.60 -4.03 8.52
N PRO A 852 -34.07 -3.38 9.59
CA PRO A 852 -33.29 -2.14 9.50
C PRO A 852 -31.76 -2.33 9.49
N MET A 853 -31.24 -3.55 9.28
CA MET A 853 -29.79 -3.80 9.38
C MET A 853 -29.03 -3.30 8.14
N HIS A 854 -28.10 -2.36 8.34
CA HIS A 854 -27.35 -1.62 7.33
C HIS A 854 -26.06 -2.35 6.88
N ILE A 855 -25.37 -3.04 7.79
CA ILE A 855 -24.10 -3.72 7.53
C ILE A 855 -24.35 -5.13 6.98
N GLU A 856 -23.92 -5.36 5.74
CA GLU A 856 -24.06 -6.68 5.09
C GLU A 856 -22.85 -7.61 5.31
N ARG A 857 -21.76 -7.10 5.90
CA ARG A 857 -20.47 -7.80 6.04
C ARG A 857 -20.12 -8.09 7.50
N TRP A 858 -18.89 -7.84 7.94
CA TRP A 858 -18.35 -8.52 9.12
C TRP A 858 -18.79 -7.90 10.46
N ALA A 859 -19.13 -6.61 10.52
CA ALA A 859 -19.67 -5.99 11.74
C ALA A 859 -21.18 -6.15 11.92
N PHE A 860 -21.89 -6.92 11.08
CA PHE A 860 -23.36 -7.06 11.15
C PHE A 860 -23.84 -7.51 12.53
N ASP A 861 -23.13 -8.45 13.16
CA ASP A 861 -23.39 -8.93 14.51
C ASP A 861 -23.35 -7.82 15.57
N VAL A 862 -22.43 -6.86 15.40
CA VAL A 862 -22.27 -5.73 16.33
C VAL A 862 -23.38 -4.71 16.13
N GLU A 863 -23.83 -4.49 14.89
CA GLU A 863 -25.02 -3.69 14.60
C GLU A 863 -26.28 -4.33 15.18
N LEU A 864 -26.48 -5.62 14.94
CA LEU A 864 -27.63 -6.40 15.40
C LEU A 864 -27.75 -6.38 16.94
N LEU A 865 -26.63 -6.51 17.64
CA LEU A 865 -26.57 -6.43 19.10
C LEU A 865 -26.70 -4.99 19.63
N TYR A 866 -26.21 -3.98 18.90
CA TYR A 866 -26.46 -2.58 19.21
C TYR A 866 -27.95 -2.23 19.07
N LEU A 867 -28.59 -2.67 17.99
CA LEU A 867 -30.04 -2.54 17.76
C LEU A 867 -30.86 -3.22 18.86
N ALA A 868 -30.47 -4.43 19.29
CA ALA A 868 -31.12 -5.15 20.38
C ALA A 868 -30.98 -4.41 21.72
N ALA A 869 -29.80 -3.86 22.02
CA ALA A 869 -29.56 -3.07 23.23
C ALA A 869 -30.35 -1.74 23.21
N THR A 870 -30.36 -1.01 22.10
CA THR A 870 -31.16 0.23 21.96
C THR A 870 -32.66 -0.02 21.99
N SER A 871 -33.11 -1.22 21.58
CA SER A 871 -34.51 -1.64 21.62
C SER A 871 -34.95 -2.23 22.98
N ASN A 872 -34.08 -2.21 24.00
CA ASN A 872 -34.31 -2.79 25.33
C ASN A 872 -34.70 -4.29 25.30
N MET A 873 -34.08 -5.07 24.40
CA MET A 873 -34.26 -6.52 24.31
C MET A 873 -33.46 -7.26 25.38
N THR A 874 -33.89 -8.46 25.76
CA THR A 874 -33.10 -9.31 26.66
C THR A 874 -32.03 -10.05 25.88
N ILE A 875 -30.78 -9.64 26.07
CA ILE A 875 -29.60 -10.29 25.49
C ILE A 875 -28.94 -11.20 26.53
N LYS A 876 -28.56 -12.42 26.15
CA LYS A 876 -27.80 -13.39 26.98
C LYS A 876 -26.66 -14.03 26.19
N GLU A 877 -25.58 -14.40 26.88
CA GLU A 877 -24.54 -15.29 26.36
C GLU A 877 -24.72 -16.71 26.91
N VAL A 878 -24.44 -17.73 26.09
CA VAL A 878 -24.43 -19.15 26.45
C VAL A 878 -23.13 -19.79 25.95
N ALA A 879 -22.46 -20.59 26.79
CA ALA A 879 -21.22 -21.27 26.42
C ALA A 879 -21.50 -22.41 25.42
N VAL A 880 -20.92 -22.30 24.21
CA VAL A 880 -21.09 -23.29 23.12
C VAL A 880 -19.79 -24.00 22.79
N GLN A 881 -19.87 -25.30 22.50
CA GLN A 881 -18.74 -26.05 21.97
C GLN A 881 -18.35 -25.48 20.62
N TRP A 882 -17.07 -25.13 20.48
CA TRP A 882 -16.54 -24.57 19.24
C TRP A 882 -15.22 -25.24 18.86
N THR A 883 -15.11 -25.62 17.59
CA THR A 883 -13.92 -26.25 17.00
C THR A 883 -13.34 -25.35 15.92
N GLU A 884 -12.01 -25.32 15.80
CA GLU A 884 -11.35 -24.51 14.78
C GLU A 884 -11.36 -25.25 13.44
N VAL A 885 -12.30 -24.87 12.56
CA VAL A 885 -12.45 -25.45 11.22
C VAL A 885 -11.50 -24.74 10.24
N PRO A 886 -10.59 -25.46 9.56
CA PRO A 886 -9.65 -24.86 8.63
C PRO A 886 -10.32 -24.30 7.36
N GLY A 887 -9.58 -23.50 6.59
CA GLY A 887 -10.06 -22.92 5.33
C GLY A 887 -10.83 -21.59 5.51
N SER A 888 -10.41 -20.73 6.43
CA SER A 888 -10.95 -19.36 6.53
C SER A 888 -10.42 -18.48 5.38
N LYS A 889 -11.32 -18.06 4.48
CA LYS A 889 -11.01 -17.30 3.25
C LYS A 889 -10.85 -15.78 3.49
N LEU A 890 -10.50 -15.37 4.72
CA LEU A 890 -10.54 -13.99 5.21
C LEU A 890 -9.14 -13.35 5.32
N SER A 891 -8.89 -12.24 4.61
CA SER A 891 -7.68 -11.43 4.81
C SER A 891 -7.78 -10.60 6.10
N VAL A 892 -7.15 -11.11 7.17
CA VAL A 892 -7.29 -10.60 8.55
C VAL A 892 -7.13 -9.08 8.66
N ILE A 893 -6.05 -8.50 8.11
CA ILE A 893 -5.76 -7.06 8.24
C ILE A 893 -6.85 -6.20 7.61
N SER A 894 -7.27 -6.53 6.37
CA SER A 894 -8.32 -5.80 5.66
C SER A 894 -9.67 -5.92 6.37
N ALA A 895 -9.98 -7.11 6.88
CA ALA A 895 -11.17 -7.36 7.70
C ALA A 895 -11.15 -6.55 9.00
N THR A 896 -10.03 -6.50 9.73
CA THR A 896 -9.90 -5.70 10.97
C THR A 896 -10.10 -4.21 10.70
N ILE A 897 -9.47 -3.66 9.65
CA ILE A 897 -9.63 -2.23 9.30
C ILE A 897 -11.08 -1.93 8.87
N THR A 898 -11.67 -2.80 8.05
CA THR A 898 -13.05 -2.65 7.58
C THR A 898 -14.04 -2.73 8.74
N MET A 899 -13.88 -3.70 9.63
CA MET A 899 -14.75 -3.90 10.78
C MET A 899 -14.61 -2.77 11.81
N LEU A 900 -13.40 -2.28 12.07
CA LEU A 900 -13.18 -1.13 12.94
C LEU A 900 -13.89 0.13 12.41
N ARG A 901 -13.80 0.38 11.09
CA ARG A 901 -14.58 1.45 10.44
C ARG A 901 -16.09 1.20 10.61
N GLU A 902 -16.57 0.00 10.33
CA GLU A 902 -18.01 -0.33 10.46
C GLU A 902 -18.52 -0.13 11.90
N ILE A 903 -17.76 -0.52 12.93
CA ILE A 903 -18.11 -0.31 14.35
C ILE A 903 -18.22 1.19 14.70
N ILE A 904 -17.27 2.01 14.23
CA ILE A 904 -17.32 3.47 14.40
C ILE A 904 -18.53 4.06 13.65
N LEU A 905 -18.81 3.58 12.44
CA LEU A 905 -19.96 4.03 11.64
C LEU A 905 -21.31 3.64 12.26
N ILE A 906 -21.47 2.43 12.80
CA ILE A 906 -22.66 2.00 13.55
C ILE A 906 -22.94 3.02 14.66
N ARG A 907 -21.95 3.31 15.51
CA ARG A 907 -22.17 4.24 16.62
C ARG A 907 -22.44 5.67 16.13
N LEU A 908 -21.70 6.16 15.15
CA LEU A 908 -21.88 7.51 14.60
C LEU A 908 -23.26 7.68 13.96
N CYS A 909 -23.64 6.80 13.03
CA CYS A 909 -24.80 7.00 12.16
C CYS A 909 -26.12 6.87 12.91
N TYR A 910 -26.22 5.96 13.89
CA TYR A 910 -27.39 5.89 14.78
C TYR A 910 -27.42 7.04 15.80
N THR A 911 -26.28 7.50 16.33
CA THR A 911 -26.25 8.66 17.26
C THR A 911 -26.65 9.97 16.57
N VAL A 912 -26.29 10.14 15.29
CA VAL A 912 -26.65 11.32 14.47
C VAL A 912 -28.03 11.17 13.79
N GLY A 913 -28.65 9.98 13.81
CA GLY A 913 -29.94 9.71 13.19
C GLY A 913 -29.94 9.58 11.66
N ILE A 914 -28.76 9.33 11.08
CA ILE A 914 -28.57 9.04 9.64
C ILE A 914 -29.16 7.66 9.31
N TRP A 915 -28.88 6.68 10.17
CA TRP A 915 -29.48 5.35 10.16
C TRP A 915 -30.57 5.28 11.24
N LYS A 916 -31.67 4.58 10.97
CA LYS A 916 -32.83 4.51 11.87
C LYS A 916 -33.29 3.08 12.07
N ILE A 917 -33.85 2.81 13.26
CA ILE A 917 -34.37 1.48 13.66
C ILE A 917 -35.62 1.09 12.83
N ASN A 918 -36.22 2.02 12.09
CA ASN A 918 -37.34 1.78 11.19
C ASN A 918 -37.00 1.92 9.68
N ASP A 919 -35.74 2.17 9.32
CA ASP A 919 -35.30 2.05 7.92
C ASP A 919 -35.55 0.59 7.46
N GLY A 920 -35.88 0.36 6.19
CA GLY A 920 -36.16 -1.00 5.70
C GLY A 920 -37.45 -1.67 6.21
N GLY A 921 -38.22 -1.04 7.11
CA GLY A 921 -39.42 -1.62 7.73
C GLY A 921 -40.52 -2.08 6.75
N PHE A 922 -40.51 -1.57 5.51
CA PHE A 922 -41.40 -2.05 4.44
C PHE A 922 -41.23 -3.55 4.13
N ARG A 923 -40.08 -4.16 4.44
CA ARG A 923 -39.87 -5.62 4.24
C ARG A 923 -40.70 -6.49 5.20
N LEU A 924 -41.28 -5.89 6.25
CA LEU A 924 -42.24 -6.53 7.15
C LEU A 924 -43.69 -6.30 6.74
N ALA A 925 -43.95 -5.50 5.69
CA ALA A 925 -45.30 -5.32 5.18
C ALA A 925 -45.87 -6.67 4.72
N LYS A 926 -47.11 -6.94 5.12
CA LYS A 926 -47.83 -8.16 4.76
C LYS A 926 -47.94 -8.25 3.24
N ARG A 927 -47.53 -9.37 2.64
CA ARG A 927 -47.66 -9.58 1.19
C ARG A 927 -49.16 -9.63 0.84
N SER A 928 -49.54 -8.84 -0.15
CA SER A 928 -50.90 -8.72 -0.70
C SER A 928 -51.20 -9.81 -1.72
#